data_AF-A0A2P2C902-F1
#
_entry.id   AF-A0A2P2C902-F1
#
_cell.length_a   1.000
_cell.length_b   1.000
_cell.length_c   1.000
_cell.angle_alpha   90.00
_cell.angle_beta   90.00
_cell.angle_gamma   90.00
#
_symmetry.space_group_name_H-M   'P 1'
#
loop_
_entity.id
_entity.type
_entity.pdbx_description
1 polymer ?
#
loop_
_entity_poly.entity_id
_entity_poly.type
_entity_poly.pdbx_seq_one_letter_code
_entity_poly.pdbx_strand_id
1 'polypeptide(L)'
;MPHYFVTTDGANTNSGTAADDAFRDIVHAVAQLEDGDTLSIGSGVYHEQVVIEEKHRILIQSIPGEQAIIDGSIPVFSDAPSHAWSRVGTSDEYTSVVPHPEGTCFGAIIAARYTRLITYDDLHDLRADNQRFGPVPLASGPEGPEIVVKAGQPRQRRPWVYLGPGLHQTPDGIVHVRLSHTAHHEGGVTDYTDETDPRRAGLAVWTASNRTFQIKRCSTVTVENLTVRCGGGRTVLVTESVDTHLDHVTVQAGPYGMEVGQSCLRTRITNCWFDGGMPPWYFRSDRKDGYTIRASGVENGLGERTVKTLVYCHRTSGATTFDSCEFTNAHDMQLNGPDVVFTRNWIHNINDDAVFVGDVATNLRISRNVFQKCLMAISVAGGSAIKSVFVHRNLIDLRSATVGRRPVPDPALVEPAERAVLRYGNMLKSNHPDPALHFFHNTVLIVQAQGSVYNLFRSTDGSTTKRAFNNIFVAIDDGGSASRPLAWLPRVGDDAELDGNCYFGIDRASTTLLQVRPNGTGAQAFADLTTLRASAYFHDSQVAHPPGFEANGRDDDPRLRRFWIPLPRPVDDFRLAPGSPARQGGVPLQDPTLREIDGNPPPGVRPDIGCYRFGAPPMKVGVDGRRRFPGSRVHAPL
;
A
#
# COMPACT_ATOMS: atom_id res chain seq x y z
N MET A 1 20.42 13.56 -33.06
CA MET A 1 19.55 12.51 -32.51
C MET A 1 18.19 12.76 -33.08
N PRO A 2 17.67 11.84 -33.92
CA PRO A 2 16.31 11.87 -34.39
C PRO A 2 15.29 12.09 -33.27
N HIS A 3 14.20 12.76 -33.61
CA HIS A 3 13.06 13.02 -32.73
C HIS A 3 11.80 12.61 -33.48
N TYR A 4 11.06 11.68 -32.90
CA TYR A 4 9.83 11.15 -33.46
C TYR A 4 8.60 11.62 -32.69
N PHE A 5 7.47 11.70 -33.39
CA PHE A 5 6.18 12.14 -32.88
C PHE A 5 5.11 11.08 -33.14
N VAL A 6 4.20 10.92 -32.18
CA VAL A 6 2.99 10.11 -32.29
C VAL A 6 1.77 10.96 -31.91
N THR A 7 0.71 10.93 -32.70
CA THR A 7 -0.58 11.61 -32.41
C THR A 7 -1.74 10.69 -32.77
N THR A 8 -2.91 10.89 -32.14
CA THR A 8 -4.08 10.01 -32.40
C THR A 8 -4.65 10.12 -33.81
N ASP A 9 -4.35 11.22 -34.51
CA ASP A 9 -4.73 11.53 -35.90
C ASP A 9 -3.59 11.29 -36.91
N GLY A 10 -2.41 10.86 -36.46
CA GLY A 10 -1.27 10.54 -37.31
C GLY A 10 -1.49 9.30 -38.20
N ALA A 11 -0.47 8.95 -38.97
CA ALA A 11 -0.46 7.75 -39.81
C ALA A 11 0.91 7.05 -39.75
N ASN A 12 0.94 5.72 -39.66
CA ASN A 12 2.22 4.97 -39.66
C ASN A 12 2.94 4.98 -41.01
N THR A 13 2.34 5.58 -42.05
CA THR A 13 3.00 5.85 -43.34
C THR A 13 3.77 7.17 -43.35
N ASN A 14 3.54 8.02 -42.35
CA ASN A 14 4.27 9.29 -42.18
C ASN A 14 5.72 9.01 -41.76
N SER A 15 6.59 10.03 -41.80
CA SER A 15 7.98 9.85 -41.35
C SER A 15 8.13 9.86 -39.83
N GLY A 16 7.15 10.42 -39.12
CA GLY A 16 7.18 10.63 -37.67
C GLY A 16 8.09 11.78 -37.23
N THR A 17 8.77 12.50 -38.14
CA THR A 17 9.83 13.47 -37.79
C THR A 17 9.33 14.86 -37.40
N ALA A 18 8.02 15.10 -37.52
CA ALA A 18 7.35 16.33 -37.09
C ALA A 18 5.95 15.99 -36.57
N ALA A 19 5.35 16.88 -35.78
CA ALA A 19 4.03 16.65 -35.17
C ALA A 19 2.89 16.58 -36.21
N ASP A 20 2.98 17.34 -37.30
CA ASP A 20 2.04 17.31 -38.43
C ASP A 20 2.30 16.14 -39.41
N ASP A 21 3.41 15.43 -39.23
CA ASP A 21 3.79 14.20 -39.94
C ASP A 21 4.05 13.06 -38.94
N ALA A 22 3.25 13.02 -37.85
CA ALA A 22 3.42 12.07 -36.76
C ALA A 22 2.97 10.66 -37.14
N PHE A 23 3.56 9.66 -36.48
CA PHE A 23 3.03 8.29 -36.48
C PHE A 23 1.69 8.22 -35.75
N ARG A 24 0.91 7.17 -36.00
CA ARG A 24 -0.36 6.93 -35.30
C ARG A 24 -0.16 6.12 -34.02
N ASP A 25 0.64 5.06 -34.13
CA ASP A 25 0.74 4.05 -33.07
C ASP A 25 2.08 4.17 -32.33
N ILE A 26 2.02 4.07 -31.00
CA ILE A 26 3.21 4.13 -30.14
C ILE A 26 4.11 2.93 -30.42
N VAL A 27 3.54 1.72 -30.57
CA VAL A 27 4.31 0.51 -30.89
C VAL A 27 5.08 0.66 -32.20
N HIS A 28 4.47 1.29 -33.21
CA HIS A 28 5.15 1.54 -34.48
C HIS A 28 6.34 2.49 -34.29
N ALA A 29 6.14 3.60 -33.58
CA ALA A 29 7.21 4.56 -33.32
C ALA A 29 8.35 3.98 -32.49
N VAL A 30 8.06 3.19 -31.45
CA VAL A 30 9.08 2.51 -30.63
C VAL A 30 9.95 1.58 -31.49
N ALA A 31 9.38 0.93 -32.50
CA ALA A 31 10.16 0.10 -33.42
C ALA A 31 11.20 0.90 -34.21
N GLN A 32 10.92 2.17 -34.54
CA GLN A 32 11.81 3.06 -35.29
C GLN A 32 12.93 3.69 -34.45
N LEU A 33 12.83 3.67 -33.11
CA LEU A 33 13.82 4.31 -32.25
C LEU A 33 15.17 3.61 -32.31
N GLU A 34 16.23 4.39 -32.51
CA GLU A 34 17.63 3.98 -32.35
C GLU A 34 18.24 4.60 -31.08
N ASP A 35 19.50 4.29 -30.82
CA ASP A 35 20.22 4.75 -29.64
C ASP A 35 20.34 6.29 -29.60
N GLY A 36 19.81 6.89 -28.54
CA GLY A 36 19.82 8.34 -28.35
C GLY A 36 18.54 9.06 -28.82
N ASP A 37 17.61 8.34 -29.44
CA ASP A 37 16.40 8.96 -29.97
C ASP A 37 15.40 9.39 -28.88
N THR A 38 14.55 10.34 -29.26
CA THR A 38 13.42 10.79 -28.44
C THR A 38 12.10 10.52 -29.15
N LEU A 39 11.12 10.00 -28.41
CA LEU A 39 9.72 9.88 -28.83
C LEU A 39 8.84 10.83 -28.01
N SER A 40 8.15 11.73 -28.68
CA SER A 40 7.13 12.60 -28.07
C SER A 40 5.73 12.17 -28.50
N ILE A 41 4.86 11.93 -27.52
CA ILE A 41 3.50 11.42 -27.72
C ILE A 41 2.51 12.55 -27.44
N GLY A 42 1.69 12.88 -28.42
CA GLY A 42 0.63 13.87 -28.28
C GLY A 42 -0.47 13.44 -27.32
N SER A 43 -1.34 14.38 -26.99
CA SER A 43 -2.51 14.16 -26.14
C SER A 43 -3.45 13.15 -26.77
N GLY A 44 -4.02 12.28 -25.93
CA GLY A 44 -4.98 11.28 -26.38
C GLY A 44 -4.92 9.98 -25.59
N VAL A 45 -5.84 9.08 -25.92
CA VAL A 45 -5.89 7.72 -25.39
C VAL A 45 -5.45 6.76 -26.48
N TYR A 46 -4.35 6.05 -26.22
CA TYR A 46 -3.75 5.07 -27.09
C TYR A 46 -4.06 3.68 -26.53
N HIS A 47 -5.03 3.01 -27.16
CA HIS A 47 -5.42 1.65 -26.79
C HIS A 47 -4.43 0.62 -27.32
N GLU A 48 -3.27 0.53 -26.68
CA GLU A 48 -2.13 -0.27 -27.12
C GLU A 48 -1.50 -1.04 -25.96
N GLN A 49 -0.83 -2.15 -26.30
CA GLN A 49 0.13 -2.82 -25.43
C GLN A 49 1.53 -2.50 -25.93
N VAL A 50 2.25 -1.65 -25.19
CA VAL A 50 3.54 -1.13 -25.62
C VAL A 50 4.67 -1.94 -24.99
N VAL A 51 5.59 -2.41 -25.84
CA VAL A 51 6.80 -3.14 -25.42
C VAL A 51 8.03 -2.39 -25.95
N ILE A 52 8.86 -1.93 -25.02
CA ILE A 52 10.18 -1.35 -25.31
C ILE A 52 11.19 -2.46 -25.04
N GLU A 53 11.79 -2.99 -26.09
CA GLU A 53 12.69 -4.13 -26.01
C GLU A 53 14.01 -3.84 -26.73
N GLU A 54 15.12 -4.21 -26.08
CA GLU A 54 16.48 -4.10 -26.65
C GLU A 54 16.82 -2.68 -27.13
N LYS A 55 16.34 -1.66 -26.41
CA LYS A 55 16.63 -0.24 -26.67
C LYS A 55 17.68 0.30 -25.70
N HIS A 56 18.50 1.22 -26.18
CA HIS A 56 19.51 1.88 -25.36
C HIS A 56 19.42 3.41 -25.47
N ARG A 57 19.54 4.10 -24.34
CA ARG A 57 19.65 5.58 -24.30
C ARG A 57 18.51 6.35 -24.97
N ILE A 58 17.28 5.84 -24.90
CA ILE A 58 16.10 6.53 -25.47
C ILE A 58 15.30 7.29 -24.39
N LEU A 59 14.59 8.33 -24.85
CA LEU A 59 13.60 9.07 -24.07
C LEU A 59 12.21 8.92 -24.70
N ILE A 60 11.21 8.56 -23.90
CA ILE A 60 9.80 8.53 -24.32
C ILE A 60 9.01 9.43 -23.38
N GLN A 61 8.27 10.40 -23.93
CA GLN A 61 7.54 11.37 -23.12
C GLN A 61 6.26 11.85 -23.79
N SER A 62 5.34 12.44 -23.03
CA SER A 62 4.30 13.28 -23.63
C SER A 62 4.93 14.52 -24.29
N ILE A 63 4.28 15.09 -25.31
CA ILE A 63 4.57 16.45 -25.78
C ILE A 63 4.41 17.42 -24.59
N PRO A 64 5.33 18.38 -24.36
CA PRO A 64 5.24 19.28 -23.22
C PRO A 64 3.89 20.02 -23.14
N GLY A 65 3.21 19.90 -22.00
CA GLY A 65 1.87 20.48 -21.78
C GLY A 65 0.70 19.62 -22.25
N GLU A 66 0.98 18.50 -22.91
CA GLU A 66 0.00 17.51 -23.33
C GLU A 66 0.00 16.28 -22.40
N GLN A 67 -1.08 15.49 -22.44
CA GLN A 67 -1.22 14.26 -21.65
C GLN A 67 -1.54 13.08 -22.56
N ALA A 68 -0.54 12.24 -22.80
CA ALA A 68 -0.73 10.93 -23.42
C ALA A 68 -1.16 9.88 -22.37
N ILE A 69 -2.11 9.02 -22.75
CA ILE A 69 -2.59 7.90 -21.94
C ILE A 69 -2.39 6.60 -22.74
N ILE A 70 -1.54 5.70 -22.24
CA ILE A 70 -1.41 4.33 -22.76
C ILE A 70 -2.40 3.45 -22.00
N ASP A 71 -3.37 2.89 -22.71
CA ASP A 71 -4.51 2.19 -22.13
C ASP A 71 -4.57 0.73 -22.58
N GLY A 72 -4.41 -0.19 -21.64
CA GLY A 72 -4.47 -1.64 -21.89
C GLY A 72 -5.88 -2.22 -21.99
N SER A 73 -6.91 -1.37 -21.90
CA SER A 73 -8.31 -1.77 -22.02
C SER A 73 -8.79 -1.97 -23.45
N ILE A 74 -9.87 -2.75 -23.58
CA ILE A 74 -10.53 -3.05 -24.83
C ILE A 74 -11.36 -1.82 -25.24
N PRO A 75 -11.08 -1.18 -26.40
CA PRO A 75 -11.65 0.11 -26.78
C PRO A 75 -13.17 0.20 -26.73
N VAL A 76 -13.86 -0.87 -27.12
CA VAL A 76 -15.33 -0.90 -27.28
C VAL A 76 -16.11 -0.57 -26.00
N PHE A 77 -15.47 -0.71 -24.83
CA PHE A 77 -16.10 -0.43 -23.54
C PHE A 77 -15.88 1.01 -23.04
N SER A 78 -14.91 1.73 -23.62
CA SER A 78 -14.46 3.05 -23.15
C SER A 78 -15.43 4.18 -23.50
N ASP A 79 -16.18 4.02 -24.59
CA ASP A 79 -17.09 5.05 -25.10
C ASP A 79 -18.37 5.16 -24.24
N ALA A 80 -18.84 6.39 -24.01
CA ALA A 80 -20.15 6.65 -23.42
C ALA A 80 -20.95 7.59 -24.36
N PRO A 81 -22.08 7.15 -24.95
CA PRO A 81 -22.75 5.88 -24.70
C PRO A 81 -22.06 4.66 -25.34
N SER A 82 -22.01 3.53 -24.62
CA SER A 82 -21.46 2.27 -25.13
C SER A 82 -22.56 1.39 -25.75
N HIS A 83 -22.30 0.88 -26.95
CA HIS A 83 -23.11 -0.16 -27.60
C HIS A 83 -22.59 -1.58 -27.31
N ALA A 84 -21.55 -1.71 -26.47
CA ALA A 84 -20.95 -3.00 -26.14
C ALA A 84 -21.79 -3.86 -25.18
N TRP A 85 -22.89 -3.31 -24.63
CA TRP A 85 -23.67 -3.93 -23.58
C TRP A 85 -25.11 -4.24 -24.00
N SER A 86 -25.56 -5.45 -23.70
CA SER A 86 -26.96 -5.88 -23.79
C SER A 86 -27.52 -6.15 -22.40
N ARG A 87 -28.76 -5.74 -22.14
CA ARG A 87 -29.39 -5.91 -20.83
C ARG A 87 -29.84 -7.36 -20.63
N VAL A 88 -29.63 -7.92 -19.43
CA VAL A 88 -30.10 -9.26 -19.08
C VAL A 88 -31.53 -9.18 -18.53
N GLY A 89 -32.54 -9.35 -19.38
CA GLY A 89 -33.94 -9.31 -18.97
C GLY A 89 -34.33 -7.98 -18.29
N THR A 90 -34.93 -8.04 -17.11
CA THR A 90 -35.35 -6.87 -16.33
C THR A 90 -34.38 -6.45 -15.23
N SER A 91 -33.28 -7.20 -15.00
CA SER A 91 -32.31 -6.88 -13.95
C SER A 91 -31.44 -5.66 -14.29
N ASP A 92 -30.65 -5.22 -13.31
CA ASP A 92 -29.60 -4.20 -13.44
C ASP A 92 -28.28 -4.77 -13.97
N GLU A 93 -28.30 -6.00 -14.49
CA GLU A 93 -27.17 -6.70 -15.10
C GLU A 93 -27.16 -6.52 -16.62
N TYR A 94 -25.96 -6.43 -17.18
CA TYR A 94 -25.73 -6.40 -18.62
C TYR A 94 -24.65 -7.41 -18.99
N THR A 95 -24.64 -7.84 -20.24
CA THR A 95 -23.61 -8.69 -20.84
C THR A 95 -22.93 -7.98 -22.00
N SER A 96 -21.68 -8.30 -22.27
CA SER A 96 -21.03 -7.92 -23.53
C SER A 96 -21.82 -8.49 -24.71
N VAL A 97 -21.95 -7.70 -25.79
CA VAL A 97 -22.64 -8.12 -27.03
C VAL A 97 -21.85 -9.16 -27.83
N VAL A 98 -20.54 -9.24 -27.58
CA VAL A 98 -19.62 -10.20 -28.18
C VAL A 98 -18.80 -10.90 -27.09
N PRO A 99 -18.35 -12.15 -27.33
CA PRO A 99 -17.40 -12.80 -26.44
C PRO A 99 -16.01 -12.15 -26.57
N HIS A 100 -15.29 -12.11 -25.46
CA HIS A 100 -13.91 -11.67 -25.38
C HIS A 100 -12.99 -12.86 -25.05
N PRO A 101 -11.68 -12.78 -25.37
CA PRO A 101 -10.74 -13.88 -25.12
C PRO A 101 -10.92 -14.47 -23.73
N GLU A 102 -10.96 -15.80 -23.67
CA GLU A 102 -11.15 -16.53 -22.41
C GLU A 102 -10.08 -16.12 -21.40
N GLY A 103 -10.53 -15.84 -20.18
CA GLY A 103 -9.67 -15.38 -19.11
C GLY A 103 -10.47 -14.76 -17.98
N THR A 104 -9.77 -14.26 -16.97
CA THR A 104 -10.39 -13.37 -15.98
C THR A 104 -10.44 -11.97 -16.57
N CYS A 105 -11.64 -11.38 -16.62
CA CYS A 105 -11.80 -9.96 -16.93
C CYS A 105 -11.62 -9.09 -15.68
N PHE A 106 -11.15 -7.88 -15.94
CA PHE A 106 -10.94 -6.83 -14.97
C PHE A 106 -11.60 -5.56 -15.50
N GLY A 107 -12.01 -4.67 -14.61
CA GLY A 107 -12.52 -3.40 -15.06
C GLY A 107 -12.39 -2.27 -14.07
N ALA A 108 -12.66 -1.06 -14.54
CA ALA A 108 -12.70 0.14 -13.72
C ALA A 108 -13.72 1.12 -14.28
N ILE A 109 -14.30 1.92 -13.39
CA ILE A 109 -14.97 3.17 -13.75
C ILE A 109 -13.87 4.22 -13.94
N ILE A 110 -13.82 4.81 -15.13
CA ILE A 110 -12.82 5.81 -15.56
C ILE A 110 -13.43 7.21 -15.68
N ALA A 111 -14.34 7.54 -14.76
CA ALA A 111 -14.99 8.85 -14.66
C ALA A 111 -14.14 9.84 -13.84
N ALA A 112 -14.76 10.62 -12.95
CA ALA A 112 -14.06 11.61 -12.11
C ALA A 112 -12.98 10.99 -11.18
N ARG A 113 -13.07 9.69 -10.90
CA ARG A 113 -12.09 8.93 -10.12
C ARG A 113 -11.84 7.57 -10.75
N TYR A 114 -10.59 7.11 -10.72
CA TYR A 114 -10.25 5.74 -11.08
C TYR A 114 -10.71 4.79 -9.98
N THR A 115 -11.74 4.00 -10.24
CA THR A 115 -12.31 3.04 -9.26
C THR A 115 -12.47 1.67 -9.91
N ARG A 116 -11.82 0.65 -9.34
CA ARG A 116 -11.87 -0.72 -9.84
C ARG A 116 -13.27 -1.30 -9.70
N LEU A 117 -13.68 -2.10 -10.67
CA LEU A 117 -14.84 -2.96 -10.59
C LEU A 117 -14.43 -4.24 -9.86
N ILE A 118 -15.29 -4.72 -8.95
CA ILE A 118 -15.07 -6.00 -8.26
C ILE A 118 -14.97 -7.12 -9.30
N THR A 119 -13.95 -7.97 -9.19
CA THR A 119 -13.82 -9.17 -10.03
C THR A 119 -14.46 -10.36 -9.31
N TYR A 120 -15.61 -10.83 -9.79
CA TYR A 120 -16.33 -11.97 -9.23
C TYR A 120 -15.93 -13.28 -9.89
N ASP A 121 -15.60 -14.27 -9.07
CA ASP A 121 -15.29 -15.64 -9.55
C ASP A 121 -16.56 -16.42 -9.93
N ASP A 122 -17.70 -16.12 -9.29
CA ASP A 122 -19.00 -16.77 -9.54
C ASP A 122 -20.09 -15.75 -9.90
N LEU A 123 -20.92 -16.09 -10.89
CA LEU A 123 -22.02 -15.25 -11.36
C LEU A 123 -23.14 -15.09 -10.30
N HIS A 124 -23.31 -16.07 -9.40
CA HIS A 124 -24.29 -15.97 -8.32
C HIS A 124 -23.96 -14.84 -7.34
N ASP A 125 -22.67 -14.59 -7.07
CA ASP A 125 -22.24 -13.49 -6.21
C ASP A 125 -22.53 -12.13 -6.87
N LEU A 126 -22.23 -11.98 -8.17
CA LEU A 126 -22.55 -10.76 -8.92
C LEU A 126 -24.07 -10.46 -8.89
N ARG A 127 -24.91 -11.51 -8.93
CA ARG A 127 -26.38 -11.40 -8.94
C ARG A 127 -27.03 -11.32 -7.57
N ALA A 128 -26.28 -11.52 -6.48
CA ALA A 128 -26.85 -11.54 -5.15
C ALA A 128 -27.39 -10.16 -4.73
N ASP A 129 -28.43 -10.11 -3.91
CA ASP A 129 -28.86 -8.85 -3.26
C ASP A 129 -28.25 -8.69 -1.86
N ASN A 130 -27.77 -9.79 -1.29
CA ASN A 130 -27.10 -9.80 0.01
C ASN A 130 -25.73 -9.13 -0.09
N GLN A 131 -25.44 -8.16 0.78
CA GLN A 131 -24.14 -7.47 0.84
C GLN A 131 -23.32 -7.82 2.09
N ARG A 132 -23.81 -8.79 2.88
CA ARG A 132 -23.17 -9.27 4.12
C ARG A 132 -22.42 -10.56 3.87
N PHE A 133 -21.27 -10.73 4.51
CA PHE A 133 -20.38 -11.86 4.26
C PHE A 133 -19.96 -12.56 5.55
N GLY A 134 -20.19 -13.87 5.62
CA GLY A 134 -19.92 -14.67 6.81
C GLY A 134 -20.47 -16.08 6.65
N PRO A 135 -19.94 -17.09 7.36
CA PRO A 135 -20.58 -18.39 7.40
C PRO A 135 -21.91 -18.29 8.16
N VAL A 136 -22.92 -19.02 7.70
CA VAL A 136 -24.21 -19.16 8.40
C VAL A 136 -24.57 -20.64 8.56
N PRO A 137 -25.35 -21.01 9.61
CA PRO A 137 -25.90 -22.35 9.72
C PRO A 137 -26.71 -22.72 8.46
N LEU A 138 -26.63 -23.99 8.04
CA LEU A 138 -27.30 -24.47 6.82
C LEU A 138 -28.80 -24.12 6.74
N ALA A 139 -29.49 -24.14 7.88
CA ALA A 139 -30.93 -23.90 7.97
C ALA A 139 -31.32 -22.41 8.02
N SER A 140 -30.37 -21.47 7.93
CA SER A 140 -30.59 -20.05 8.21
C SER A 140 -29.88 -19.12 7.23
N GLY A 141 -30.39 -17.91 7.08
CA GLY A 141 -29.77 -16.84 6.27
C GLY A 141 -30.14 -16.88 4.78
N PRO A 142 -29.49 -16.04 3.96
CA PRO A 142 -29.70 -16.02 2.51
C PRO A 142 -29.17 -17.29 1.84
N GLU A 143 -29.57 -17.51 0.58
CA GLU A 143 -29.11 -18.63 -0.23
C GLU A 143 -27.60 -18.57 -0.50
N GLY A 144 -26.97 -19.73 -0.57
CA GLY A 144 -25.58 -19.89 -0.99
C GLY A 144 -25.05 -21.30 -0.78
N PRO A 145 -23.84 -21.61 -1.27
CA PRO A 145 -23.30 -22.95 -1.28
C PRO A 145 -22.91 -23.40 0.13
N GLU A 146 -23.03 -24.71 0.36
CA GLU A 146 -22.36 -25.33 1.50
C GLU A 146 -20.84 -25.25 1.30
N ILE A 147 -20.12 -24.97 2.39
CA ILE A 147 -18.67 -24.84 2.36
C ILE A 147 -17.94 -25.94 3.11
N VAL A 148 -16.69 -26.14 2.72
CA VAL A 148 -15.74 -26.93 3.49
C VAL A 148 -15.41 -26.15 4.77
N VAL A 149 -15.57 -26.81 5.92
CA VAL A 149 -15.22 -26.29 7.25
C VAL A 149 -14.17 -27.20 7.89
N LYS A 150 -13.52 -26.73 8.94
CA LYS A 150 -12.53 -27.56 9.67
C LYS A 150 -13.21 -28.81 10.25
N ALA A 151 -12.47 -29.92 10.34
CA ALA A 151 -12.98 -31.15 10.92
C ALA A 151 -13.53 -30.90 12.34
N GLY A 152 -14.72 -31.42 12.62
CA GLY A 152 -15.42 -31.22 13.89
C GLY A 152 -16.28 -29.95 13.98
N GLN A 153 -16.25 -29.06 12.98
CA GLN A 153 -17.18 -27.92 12.93
C GLN A 153 -18.52 -28.31 12.30
N PRO A 154 -19.63 -27.70 12.75
CA PRO A 154 -20.94 -27.93 12.13
C PRO A 154 -20.91 -27.50 10.67
N ARG A 155 -21.72 -28.15 9.84
CA ARG A 155 -21.88 -27.77 8.43
C ARG A 155 -22.41 -26.34 8.36
N GLN A 156 -21.82 -25.56 7.47
CA GLN A 156 -22.14 -24.15 7.24
C GLN A 156 -22.30 -23.91 5.74
N ARG A 157 -23.06 -22.87 5.40
CA ARG A 157 -23.09 -22.31 4.05
C ARG A 157 -22.53 -20.90 4.06
N ARG A 158 -22.10 -20.44 2.88
CA ARG A 158 -21.74 -19.05 2.64
C ARG A 158 -22.82 -18.45 1.75
N PRO A 159 -23.57 -17.44 2.21
CA PRO A 159 -24.50 -16.73 1.33
C PRO A 159 -23.76 -16.15 0.14
N TRP A 160 -24.39 -16.18 -1.04
CA TRP A 160 -23.91 -15.39 -2.17
C TRP A 160 -23.90 -13.91 -1.78
N VAL A 161 -22.89 -13.18 -2.23
CA VAL A 161 -22.66 -11.81 -1.77
C VAL A 161 -22.32 -10.86 -2.92
N TYR A 162 -23.09 -9.77 -3.01
CA TYR A 162 -22.77 -8.63 -3.85
C TYR A 162 -21.89 -7.67 -3.07
N LEU A 163 -20.64 -7.57 -3.50
CA LEU A 163 -19.61 -6.71 -2.91
C LEU A 163 -19.66 -5.27 -3.45
N GLY A 164 -20.47 -5.01 -4.48
CA GLY A 164 -20.60 -3.73 -5.19
C GLY A 164 -20.35 -3.85 -6.70
N PRO A 165 -20.29 -2.71 -7.42
CA PRO A 165 -20.10 -2.66 -8.86
C PRO A 165 -18.95 -3.55 -9.34
N GLY A 166 -19.25 -4.44 -10.30
CA GLY A 166 -18.29 -5.46 -10.67
C GLY A 166 -18.57 -6.18 -11.99
N LEU A 167 -17.68 -7.13 -12.29
CA LEU A 167 -17.68 -7.94 -13.49
C LEU A 167 -17.52 -9.42 -13.17
N HIS A 168 -18.07 -10.26 -14.05
CA HIS A 168 -17.81 -11.70 -14.13
C HIS A 168 -17.62 -12.07 -15.60
N GLN A 169 -16.68 -12.95 -15.93
CA GLN A 169 -16.54 -13.47 -17.30
C GLN A 169 -16.85 -14.95 -17.30
N THR A 170 -17.79 -15.36 -18.15
CA THR A 170 -18.16 -16.77 -18.32
C THR A 170 -17.10 -17.51 -19.15
N PRO A 171 -17.09 -18.87 -19.12
CA PRO A 171 -16.14 -19.66 -19.92
C PRO A 171 -16.22 -19.43 -21.43
N ASP A 172 -17.39 -19.06 -21.96
CA ASP A 172 -17.59 -18.69 -23.38
C ASP A 172 -17.16 -17.25 -23.70
N GLY A 173 -16.61 -16.53 -22.71
CA GLY A 173 -16.01 -15.22 -22.90
C GLY A 173 -16.98 -14.04 -22.78
N ILE A 174 -18.24 -14.27 -22.42
CA ILE A 174 -19.21 -13.21 -22.20
C ILE A 174 -18.91 -12.50 -20.88
N VAL A 175 -18.81 -11.18 -20.93
CA VAL A 175 -18.56 -10.34 -19.75
C VAL A 175 -19.89 -9.88 -19.20
N HIS A 176 -20.24 -10.32 -18.00
CA HIS A 176 -21.34 -9.79 -17.21
C HIS A 176 -20.86 -8.59 -16.40
N VAL A 177 -21.68 -7.54 -16.35
CA VAL A 177 -21.46 -6.34 -15.54
C VAL A 177 -22.71 -5.98 -14.77
N ARG A 178 -22.53 -5.55 -13.52
CA ARG A 178 -23.60 -5.01 -12.67
C ARG A 178 -23.05 -3.84 -11.87
N LEU A 179 -23.65 -2.66 -12.06
CA LEU A 179 -23.23 -1.41 -11.41
C LEU A 179 -24.26 -0.91 -10.39
N SER A 180 -24.94 -1.81 -9.70
CA SER A 180 -25.96 -1.46 -8.71
C SER A 180 -25.35 -0.70 -7.53
N HIS A 181 -26.17 0.15 -6.92
CA HIS A 181 -25.79 0.86 -5.71
C HIS A 181 -25.47 -0.12 -4.57
N THR A 182 -24.48 0.23 -3.75
CA THR A 182 -24.24 -0.48 -2.48
C THR A 182 -25.07 0.17 -1.37
N ALA A 183 -25.34 -0.60 -0.32
CA ALA A 183 -26.17 -0.20 0.81
C ALA A 183 -25.59 -0.76 2.11
N HIS A 184 -24.30 -0.51 2.34
CA HIS A 184 -23.62 -0.96 3.56
C HIS A 184 -24.12 -0.19 4.78
N HIS A 185 -24.35 1.13 4.64
CA HIS A 185 -24.78 2.01 5.72
C HIS A 185 -23.86 1.97 6.97
N GLU A 186 -22.60 1.56 6.79
CA GLU A 186 -21.61 1.46 7.86
C GLU A 186 -20.81 2.76 7.97
N GLY A 187 -20.63 3.26 9.18
CA GLY A 187 -19.86 4.48 9.43
C GLY A 187 -18.42 4.35 8.89
N GLY A 188 -18.01 5.30 8.05
CA GLY A 188 -16.67 5.33 7.45
C GLY A 188 -16.50 4.48 6.18
N VAL A 189 -17.56 3.81 5.72
CA VAL A 189 -17.62 3.17 4.39
C VAL A 189 -18.41 4.10 3.46
N THR A 190 -17.93 4.31 2.24
CA THR A 190 -18.67 5.10 1.24
C THR A 190 -19.35 4.15 0.27
N ASP A 191 -20.68 4.23 0.22
CA ASP A 191 -21.49 3.45 -0.72
C ASP A 191 -21.37 3.97 -2.16
N TYR A 192 -21.52 3.07 -3.14
CA TYR A 192 -21.64 3.44 -4.55
C TYR A 192 -23.05 3.98 -4.83
N THR A 193 -23.13 5.21 -5.34
CA THR A 193 -24.41 5.88 -5.66
C THR A 193 -24.43 6.50 -7.06
N ASP A 194 -23.44 6.20 -7.91
CA ASP A 194 -23.29 6.83 -9.23
C ASP A 194 -24.11 6.10 -10.32
N GLU A 195 -23.74 6.27 -11.59
CA GLU A 195 -24.41 5.69 -12.76
C GLU A 195 -24.45 4.16 -12.70
N THR A 196 -25.64 3.57 -12.92
CA THR A 196 -25.86 2.12 -12.85
C THR A 196 -25.97 1.48 -14.23
N ASP A 197 -26.17 2.26 -15.28
CA ASP A 197 -26.21 1.77 -16.65
C ASP A 197 -24.79 1.77 -17.26
N PRO A 198 -24.18 0.60 -17.54
CA PRO A 198 -22.84 0.51 -18.09
C PRO A 198 -22.74 1.08 -19.51
N ARG A 199 -23.87 1.32 -20.18
CA ARG A 199 -23.91 2.05 -21.46
C ARG A 199 -23.69 3.54 -21.27
N ARG A 200 -23.80 4.08 -20.06
CA ARG A 200 -23.67 5.51 -19.75
C ARG A 200 -22.47 5.81 -18.86
N ALA A 201 -21.96 4.80 -18.16
CA ALA A 201 -20.72 4.89 -17.39
C ALA A 201 -19.50 4.78 -18.31
N GLY A 202 -18.49 5.63 -18.09
CA GLY A 202 -17.18 5.43 -18.71
C GLY A 202 -16.47 4.25 -18.05
N LEU A 203 -16.39 3.12 -18.75
CA LEU A 203 -15.81 1.88 -18.24
C LEU A 203 -14.53 1.52 -19.01
N ALA A 204 -13.54 1.00 -18.30
CA ALA A 204 -12.44 0.29 -18.92
C ALA A 204 -12.57 -1.19 -18.57
N VAL A 205 -12.47 -2.09 -19.56
CA VAL A 205 -12.49 -3.56 -19.37
C VAL A 205 -11.29 -4.17 -20.08
N TRP A 206 -10.61 -5.12 -19.43
CA TRP A 206 -9.43 -5.80 -19.98
C TRP A 206 -9.29 -7.22 -19.44
N THR A 207 -8.40 -8.01 -20.03
CA THR A 207 -8.17 -9.42 -19.67
C THR A 207 -6.84 -9.61 -18.94
N ALA A 208 -6.72 -10.69 -18.17
CA ALA A 208 -5.54 -11.00 -17.37
C ALA A 208 -4.21 -11.12 -18.13
N SER A 209 -4.25 -11.48 -19.41
CA SER A 209 -3.05 -11.57 -20.25
C SER A 209 -2.47 -10.19 -20.61
N ASN A 210 -3.28 -9.13 -20.55
CA ASN A 210 -2.86 -7.82 -21.04
C ASN A 210 -1.83 -7.19 -20.10
N ARG A 211 -0.67 -6.82 -20.65
CA ARG A 211 0.29 -5.96 -19.98
C ARG A 211 0.35 -4.66 -20.78
N THR A 212 0.03 -3.54 -20.15
CA THR A 212 -0.11 -2.27 -20.87
C THR A 212 1.24 -1.73 -21.33
N PHE A 213 2.24 -1.74 -20.45
CA PHE A 213 3.52 -1.12 -20.73
C PHE A 213 4.68 -1.96 -20.18
N GLN A 214 5.62 -2.34 -21.06
CA GLN A 214 6.74 -3.21 -20.73
C GLN A 214 8.07 -2.60 -21.17
N ILE A 215 9.08 -2.66 -20.31
CA ILE A 215 10.49 -2.36 -20.62
C ILE A 215 11.29 -3.64 -20.37
N LYS A 216 11.94 -4.16 -21.41
CA LYS A 216 12.62 -5.44 -21.36
C LYS A 216 14.00 -5.37 -22.01
N ARG A 217 15.02 -5.93 -21.35
CA ARG A 217 16.38 -6.04 -21.92
C ARG A 217 16.94 -4.69 -22.42
N CYS A 218 16.59 -3.60 -21.73
CA CYS A 218 16.98 -2.25 -22.11
C CYS A 218 18.11 -1.72 -21.24
N SER A 219 18.85 -0.72 -21.71
CA SER A 219 19.76 0.06 -20.87
C SER A 219 19.59 1.57 -21.03
N THR A 220 19.44 2.31 -19.93
CA THR A 220 19.29 3.77 -19.97
C THR A 220 18.03 4.20 -20.75
N VAL A 221 16.86 3.72 -20.32
CA VAL A 221 15.57 4.14 -20.88
C VAL A 221 14.89 5.10 -19.90
N THR A 222 14.46 6.25 -20.40
CA THR A 222 13.71 7.23 -19.61
C THR A 222 12.29 7.36 -20.15
N VAL A 223 11.30 7.34 -19.24
CA VAL A 223 9.89 7.52 -19.55
C VAL A 223 9.32 8.64 -18.69
N GLU A 224 8.76 9.68 -19.32
CA GLU A 224 8.36 10.90 -18.62
C GLU A 224 6.93 11.35 -18.95
N ASN A 225 6.21 11.87 -17.94
CA ASN A 225 4.94 12.58 -18.12
C ASN A 225 3.84 11.77 -18.85
N LEU A 226 3.81 10.45 -18.67
CA LEU A 226 2.80 9.56 -19.25
C LEU A 226 1.79 9.09 -18.21
N THR A 227 0.57 8.77 -18.66
CA THR A 227 -0.34 7.92 -17.89
C THR A 227 -0.38 6.53 -18.49
N VAL A 228 -0.25 5.50 -17.66
CA VAL A 228 -0.40 4.09 -18.05
C VAL A 228 -1.52 3.48 -17.24
N ARG A 229 -2.48 2.82 -17.88
CA ARG A 229 -3.63 2.22 -17.19
C ARG A 229 -4.04 0.85 -17.70
N CYS A 230 -4.80 0.14 -16.86
CA CYS A 230 -5.56 -1.05 -17.25
C CYS A 230 -4.72 -2.28 -17.67
N GLY A 231 -3.75 -2.71 -16.87
CA GLY A 231 -3.04 -3.99 -17.09
C GLY A 231 -3.69 -5.16 -16.36
N GLY A 232 -3.92 -6.29 -17.03
CA GLY A 232 -4.52 -7.48 -16.43
C GLY A 232 -3.57 -8.33 -15.60
N GLY A 233 -2.29 -8.31 -15.96
CA GLY A 233 -1.22 -8.83 -15.14
C GLY A 233 -0.55 -7.71 -14.37
N ARG A 234 0.43 -7.06 -15.00
CA ARG A 234 1.10 -5.85 -14.50
C ARG A 234 0.77 -4.70 -15.43
N THR A 235 0.39 -3.56 -14.88
CA THR A 235 0.14 -2.35 -15.67
C THR A 235 1.46 -1.83 -16.25
N VAL A 236 2.50 -1.80 -15.42
CA VAL A 236 3.88 -1.52 -15.83
C VAL A 236 4.80 -2.69 -15.42
N LEU A 237 5.64 -3.16 -16.34
CA LEU A 237 6.64 -4.19 -16.07
C LEU A 237 8.01 -3.78 -16.58
N VAL A 238 9.02 -3.77 -15.71
CA VAL A 238 10.43 -3.60 -16.07
C VAL A 238 11.14 -4.92 -15.82
N THR A 239 11.83 -5.50 -16.80
CA THR A 239 12.54 -6.78 -16.67
C THR A 239 13.89 -6.73 -17.37
N GLU A 240 14.89 -7.41 -16.81
CA GLU A 240 16.21 -7.61 -17.42
C GLU A 240 16.84 -6.29 -17.91
N SER A 241 16.57 -5.18 -17.21
CA SER A 241 16.94 -3.83 -17.68
C SER A 241 17.81 -3.09 -16.67
N VAL A 242 18.65 -2.21 -17.17
CA VAL A 242 19.61 -1.44 -16.35
C VAL A 242 19.40 0.05 -16.57
N ASP A 243 19.48 0.86 -15.51
CA ASP A 243 19.35 2.32 -15.61
C ASP A 243 18.01 2.80 -16.20
N THR A 244 16.92 2.08 -15.96
CA THR A 244 15.56 2.53 -16.31
C THR A 244 15.10 3.64 -15.38
N HIS A 245 14.53 4.71 -15.91
CA HIS A 245 13.99 5.83 -15.13
C HIS A 245 12.55 6.12 -15.56
N LEU A 246 11.61 6.02 -14.62
CA LEU A 246 10.24 6.50 -14.76
C LEU A 246 10.11 7.80 -13.96
N ASP A 247 9.75 8.91 -14.61
CA ASP A 247 9.56 10.21 -13.97
C ASP A 247 8.19 10.79 -14.30
N HIS A 248 7.45 11.30 -13.31
CA HIS A 248 6.12 11.88 -13.56
C HIS A 248 5.14 10.93 -14.27
N VAL A 249 5.30 9.62 -14.09
CA VAL A 249 4.38 8.62 -14.64
C VAL A 249 3.21 8.41 -13.67
N THR A 250 1.99 8.49 -14.20
CA THR A 250 0.79 8.09 -13.48
C THR A 250 0.41 6.66 -13.86
N VAL A 251 0.28 5.79 -12.88
CA VAL A 251 -0.13 4.39 -13.06
C VAL A 251 -1.49 4.18 -12.42
N GLN A 252 -2.52 3.99 -13.24
CA GLN A 252 -3.85 3.55 -12.80
C GLN A 252 -3.93 2.03 -12.92
N ALA A 253 -3.63 1.37 -11.81
CA ALA A 253 -3.32 -0.04 -11.77
C ALA A 253 -4.54 -0.93 -12.04
N GLY A 254 -4.36 -2.01 -12.78
CA GLY A 254 -5.28 -3.14 -12.67
C GLY A 254 -5.09 -3.95 -11.39
N PRO A 255 -5.14 -5.29 -11.42
CA PRO A 255 -4.90 -6.07 -10.21
C PRO A 255 -3.52 -5.78 -9.61
N TYR A 256 -2.54 -5.44 -10.46
CA TYR A 256 -1.22 -4.99 -10.04
C TYR A 256 -0.82 -3.71 -10.79
N GLY A 257 -0.15 -2.80 -10.08
CA GLY A 257 0.35 -1.56 -10.65
C GLY A 257 1.64 -1.78 -11.41
N MET A 258 2.75 -1.88 -10.68
CA MET A 258 4.09 -1.98 -11.27
C MET A 258 4.86 -3.17 -10.71
N GLU A 259 5.64 -3.80 -11.58
CA GLU A 259 6.69 -4.74 -11.19
C GLU A 259 8.05 -4.30 -11.72
N VAL A 260 9.02 -4.14 -10.80
CA VAL A 260 10.45 -4.23 -11.12
C VAL A 260 10.80 -5.71 -11.08
N GLY A 261 10.61 -6.36 -12.21
CA GLY A 261 10.75 -7.80 -12.41
C GLY A 261 12.20 -8.25 -12.35
N GLN A 262 12.48 -9.46 -12.82
CA GLN A 262 13.78 -10.11 -12.67
C GLN A 262 14.95 -9.33 -13.27
N SER A 263 16.11 -9.43 -12.62
CA SER A 263 17.41 -9.01 -13.15
C SER A 263 17.47 -7.54 -13.58
N CYS A 264 16.80 -6.66 -12.82
CA CYS A 264 16.86 -5.22 -13.02
C CYS A 264 17.88 -4.58 -12.08
N LEU A 265 18.58 -3.55 -12.56
CA LEU A 265 19.58 -2.84 -11.76
C LEU A 265 19.47 -1.33 -11.95
N ARG A 266 19.50 -0.58 -10.84
CA ARG A 266 19.42 0.90 -10.84
C ARG A 266 18.15 1.47 -11.48
N THR A 267 17.02 0.79 -11.30
CA THR A 267 15.71 1.32 -11.69
C THR A 267 15.32 2.49 -10.78
N ARG A 268 15.04 3.65 -11.35
CA ARG A 268 14.60 4.86 -10.65
C ARG A 268 13.15 5.17 -10.98
N ILE A 269 12.35 5.39 -9.95
CA ILE A 269 10.94 5.78 -10.04
C ILE A 269 10.82 7.06 -9.22
N THR A 270 10.63 8.19 -9.90
CA THR A 270 10.59 9.50 -9.28
C THR A 270 9.33 10.24 -9.65
N ASN A 271 8.77 11.00 -8.71
CA ASN A 271 7.59 11.85 -8.98
C ASN A 271 6.40 11.11 -9.60
N CYS A 272 6.28 9.81 -9.38
CA CYS A 272 5.22 8.99 -9.95
C CYS A 272 4.01 8.90 -9.01
N TRP A 273 2.82 8.70 -9.58
CA TRP A 273 1.62 8.41 -8.82
C TRP A 273 1.05 7.04 -9.20
N PHE A 274 0.94 6.16 -8.22
CA PHE A 274 0.35 4.83 -8.35
C PHE A 274 -1.00 4.81 -7.63
N ASP A 275 -2.08 4.66 -8.39
CA ASP A 275 -3.43 4.48 -7.86
C ASP A 275 -3.90 3.06 -8.11
N GLY A 276 -4.12 2.31 -7.03
CA GLY A 276 -4.67 0.95 -7.08
C GLY A 276 -6.15 0.91 -7.43
N GLY A 277 -6.84 2.06 -7.37
CA GLY A 277 -8.28 2.17 -7.64
C GLY A 277 -9.14 1.35 -6.69
N MET A 278 -8.65 0.98 -5.50
CA MET A 278 -9.42 0.21 -4.52
C MET A 278 -10.74 0.92 -4.19
N PRO A 279 -11.89 0.26 -4.42
CA PRO A 279 -13.18 0.89 -4.17
C PRO A 279 -13.37 1.25 -2.70
N PRO A 280 -14.05 2.36 -2.39
CA PRO A 280 -14.25 2.75 -0.99
C PRO A 280 -15.22 1.83 -0.23
N TRP A 281 -15.98 0.99 -0.94
CA TRP A 281 -16.82 -0.10 -0.42
C TRP A 281 -16.11 -1.47 -0.42
N TYR A 282 -14.82 -1.54 -0.76
CA TYR A 282 -14.04 -2.78 -0.76
C TYR A 282 -13.43 -3.06 0.61
N PHE A 283 -13.76 -4.21 1.19
CA PHE A 283 -13.26 -4.61 2.50
C PHE A 283 -12.03 -5.48 2.34
N ARG A 284 -11.08 -5.37 3.26
CA ARG A 284 -9.92 -6.28 3.29
C ARG A 284 -10.35 -7.76 3.36
N SER A 285 -11.41 -8.08 4.09
CA SER A 285 -11.98 -9.43 4.17
C SER A 285 -12.40 -9.99 2.82
N ASP A 286 -12.86 -9.14 1.88
CA ASP A 286 -13.28 -9.60 0.56
C ASP A 286 -12.11 -10.36 -0.10
N ARG A 287 -10.91 -9.78 -0.02
CA ARG A 287 -9.69 -10.44 -0.49
C ARG A 287 -9.25 -11.66 0.31
N LYS A 288 -9.40 -11.66 1.64
CA LYS A 288 -8.69 -12.62 2.52
C LYS A 288 -9.53 -13.82 2.90
N ASP A 289 -10.84 -13.71 2.81
CA ASP A 289 -11.76 -14.66 3.40
C ASP A 289 -12.50 -15.47 2.33
N GLY A 290 -11.80 -15.91 1.28
CA GLY A 290 -12.33 -16.85 0.28
C GLY A 290 -12.81 -18.18 0.88
N TYR A 291 -13.54 -18.97 0.11
CA TYR A 291 -14.08 -20.25 0.58
C TYR A 291 -14.11 -21.33 -0.49
N THR A 292 -14.10 -22.59 -0.06
CA THR A 292 -14.24 -23.75 -0.95
C THR A 292 -15.67 -24.29 -0.90
N ILE A 293 -16.31 -24.37 -2.07
CA ILE A 293 -17.64 -24.95 -2.23
C ILE A 293 -17.54 -26.47 -2.02
N ARG A 294 -18.29 -27.01 -1.06
CA ARG A 294 -18.20 -28.43 -0.69
C ARG A 294 -18.54 -29.36 -1.86
N ALA A 295 -19.56 -29.02 -2.64
CA ALA A 295 -20.08 -29.90 -3.69
C ALA A 295 -19.09 -30.07 -4.86
N SER A 296 -18.38 -29.00 -5.23
CA SER A 296 -17.49 -28.97 -6.40
C SER A 296 -16.01 -29.00 -6.04
N GLY A 297 -15.64 -28.64 -4.81
CA GLY A 297 -14.25 -28.40 -4.41
C GLY A 297 -13.65 -27.12 -4.98
N VAL A 298 -14.44 -26.31 -5.70
CA VAL A 298 -13.98 -25.05 -6.31
C VAL A 298 -13.77 -23.99 -5.22
N GLU A 299 -12.64 -23.29 -5.30
CA GLU A 299 -12.35 -22.11 -4.49
C GLU A 299 -13.00 -20.87 -5.11
N ASN A 300 -13.71 -20.11 -4.27
CA ASN A 300 -14.28 -18.81 -4.63
C ASN A 300 -13.48 -17.72 -3.90
N GLY A 301 -12.66 -16.99 -4.65
CA GLY A 301 -11.85 -15.87 -4.19
C GLY A 301 -12.61 -14.55 -4.33
N LEU A 302 -13.57 -14.33 -3.44
CA LEU A 302 -14.52 -13.20 -3.43
C LEU A 302 -13.89 -11.80 -3.62
N GLY A 303 -13.70 -11.37 -4.86
CA GLY A 303 -13.03 -10.10 -5.13
C GLY A 303 -11.52 -10.12 -4.87
N GLU A 304 -10.92 -11.28 -4.55
CA GLU A 304 -9.47 -11.44 -4.32
C GLU A 304 -8.64 -10.92 -5.50
N ARG A 305 -9.20 -11.00 -6.71
CA ARG A 305 -8.55 -10.58 -7.96
C ARG A 305 -8.75 -9.10 -8.29
N THR A 306 -9.58 -8.38 -7.54
CA THR A 306 -9.91 -6.96 -7.79
C THR A 306 -8.69 -6.05 -7.63
N VAL A 307 -8.07 -6.12 -6.44
CA VAL A 307 -6.91 -5.32 -6.02
C VAL A 307 -5.88 -6.26 -5.40
N LYS A 308 -4.66 -6.28 -5.93
CA LYS A 308 -3.54 -7.04 -5.39
C LYS A 308 -2.40 -6.08 -5.01
N THR A 309 -1.17 -6.46 -5.33
CA THR A 309 0.03 -5.70 -4.98
C THR A 309 0.19 -4.53 -5.94
N LEU A 310 0.24 -3.31 -5.41
CA LEU A 310 0.39 -2.10 -6.21
C LEU A 310 1.80 -1.99 -6.80
N VAL A 311 2.82 -2.26 -6.00
CA VAL A 311 4.22 -2.27 -6.44
C VAL A 311 4.93 -3.51 -5.92
N TYR A 312 5.65 -4.19 -6.81
CA TYR A 312 6.46 -5.36 -6.47
C TYR A 312 7.88 -5.20 -7.01
N CYS A 313 8.88 -5.36 -6.15
CA CYS A 313 10.27 -5.53 -6.56
C CYS A 313 10.65 -7.01 -6.48
N HIS A 314 11.17 -7.57 -7.57
CA HIS A 314 11.63 -8.94 -7.60
C HIS A 314 12.93 -9.08 -6.81
N ARG A 315 13.07 -10.22 -6.11
CA ARG A 315 14.22 -10.60 -5.28
C ARG A 315 15.60 -10.54 -5.94
N THR A 316 15.67 -10.66 -7.27
CA THR A 316 16.92 -10.63 -8.04
C THR A 316 17.29 -9.24 -8.56
N SER A 317 16.47 -8.23 -8.26
CA SER A 317 16.65 -6.86 -8.74
C SER A 317 17.16 -5.97 -7.63
N GLY A 318 18.07 -5.06 -7.96
CA GLY A 318 18.82 -4.30 -6.98
C GLY A 318 18.90 -2.81 -7.27
N ALA A 319 19.28 -2.04 -6.26
CA ALA A 319 19.46 -0.58 -6.35
C ALA A 319 18.22 0.15 -6.91
N THR A 320 17.03 -0.36 -6.62
CA THR A 320 15.78 0.28 -7.04
C THR A 320 15.48 1.47 -6.13
N THR A 321 15.15 2.63 -6.70
CA THR A 321 14.81 3.83 -5.94
C THR A 321 13.38 4.26 -6.25
N PHE A 322 12.56 4.42 -5.20
CA PHE A 322 11.29 5.13 -5.23
C PHE A 322 11.46 6.42 -4.42
N ASP A 323 11.37 7.56 -5.11
CA ASP A 323 11.55 8.88 -4.51
C ASP A 323 10.42 9.82 -4.88
N SER A 324 9.82 10.46 -3.87
CA SER A 324 8.81 11.50 -4.09
C SER A 324 7.61 10.98 -4.90
N CYS A 325 7.19 9.75 -4.61
CA CYS A 325 6.04 9.10 -5.25
C CYS A 325 4.80 9.09 -4.34
N GLU A 326 3.62 8.95 -4.94
CA GLU A 326 2.34 8.73 -4.24
C GLU A 326 1.82 7.32 -4.49
N PHE A 327 1.39 6.63 -3.44
CA PHE A 327 0.82 5.28 -3.49
C PHE A 327 -0.55 5.28 -2.80
N THR A 328 -1.61 5.09 -3.57
CA THR A 328 -2.99 5.26 -3.07
C THR A 328 -3.91 4.10 -3.39
N ASN A 329 -4.88 3.86 -2.51
CA ASN A 329 -6.04 2.97 -2.73
C ASN A 329 -5.63 1.57 -3.20
N ALA A 330 -4.87 0.86 -2.37
CA ALA A 330 -4.39 -0.48 -2.72
C ALA A 330 -4.44 -1.46 -1.55
N HIS A 331 -4.07 -2.71 -1.81
CA HIS A 331 -4.04 -3.76 -0.81
C HIS A 331 -2.65 -3.94 -0.18
N ASP A 332 -1.63 -4.21 -1.00
CA ASP A 332 -0.25 -4.46 -0.57
C ASP A 332 0.76 -3.71 -1.43
N MET A 333 1.97 -3.48 -0.90
CA MET A 333 3.18 -3.21 -1.68
C MET A 333 4.33 -4.08 -1.18
N GLN A 334 5.16 -4.60 -2.07
CA GLN A 334 6.26 -5.49 -1.72
C GLN A 334 7.61 -4.95 -2.24
N LEU A 335 8.54 -4.73 -1.31
CA LEU A 335 9.90 -4.30 -1.59
C LEU A 335 10.86 -5.46 -1.29
N ASN A 336 11.57 -5.92 -2.31
CA ASN A 336 12.53 -7.03 -2.21
C ASN A 336 13.81 -6.70 -2.98
N GLY A 337 14.85 -7.51 -2.75
CA GLY A 337 16.16 -7.35 -3.38
C GLY A 337 17.11 -6.39 -2.64
N PRO A 338 18.38 -6.31 -3.07
CA PRO A 338 19.40 -5.49 -2.41
C PRO A 338 19.29 -4.00 -2.74
N ASP A 339 19.69 -3.16 -1.79
CA ASP A 339 19.93 -1.72 -1.96
C ASP A 339 18.71 -0.91 -2.43
N VAL A 340 17.50 -1.36 -2.07
CA VAL A 340 16.28 -0.62 -2.38
C VAL A 340 16.17 0.63 -1.50
N VAL A 341 15.87 1.77 -2.12
CA VAL A 341 15.64 3.05 -1.44
C VAL A 341 14.20 3.48 -1.66
N PHE A 342 13.44 3.65 -0.58
CA PHE A 342 12.05 4.08 -0.58
C PHE A 342 11.94 5.34 0.28
N THR A 343 11.97 6.51 -0.35
CA THR A 343 12.07 7.79 0.36
C THR A 343 11.14 8.89 -0.13
N ARG A 344 10.74 9.80 0.77
CA ARG A 344 9.90 10.96 0.45
C ARG A 344 8.57 10.60 -0.21
N ASN A 345 8.07 9.39 0.02
CA ASN A 345 6.81 8.93 -0.55
C ASN A 345 5.63 9.25 0.36
N TRP A 346 4.46 9.44 -0.25
CA TRP A 346 3.18 9.48 0.46
C TRP A 346 2.41 8.18 0.20
N ILE A 347 2.03 7.50 1.27
CA ILE A 347 1.35 6.21 1.22
C ILE A 347 0.01 6.38 1.92
N HIS A 348 -1.08 6.17 1.19
CA HIS A 348 -2.42 6.48 1.67
C HIS A 348 -3.45 5.41 1.33
N ASN A 349 -4.29 5.06 2.30
CA ASN A 349 -5.43 4.16 2.10
C ASN A 349 -5.00 2.78 1.59
N ILE A 350 -4.10 2.12 2.33
CA ILE A 350 -3.65 0.75 2.06
C ILE A 350 -4.29 -0.21 3.07
N ASN A 351 -5.16 -1.10 2.61
CA ASN A 351 -6.00 -1.89 3.54
C ASN A 351 -5.34 -3.18 4.08
N ASP A 352 -4.10 -3.51 3.69
CA ASP A 352 -3.28 -4.55 4.35
C ASP A 352 -1.83 -4.07 4.58
N ASP A 353 -0.82 -4.60 3.88
CA ASP A 353 0.59 -4.30 4.15
C ASP A 353 1.12 -3.15 3.26
N ALA A 354 1.22 -1.94 3.83
CA ALA A 354 1.67 -0.73 3.10
C ALA A 354 3.10 -0.83 2.58
N VAL A 355 4.00 -1.46 3.34
CA VAL A 355 5.31 -1.93 2.86
C VAL A 355 5.57 -3.32 3.42
N PHE A 356 5.50 -4.33 2.57
CA PHE A 356 5.92 -5.69 2.83
C PHE A 356 7.37 -5.88 2.42
N VAL A 357 8.25 -6.05 3.40
CA VAL A 357 9.68 -6.32 3.20
C VAL A 357 9.84 -7.79 2.86
N GLY A 358 10.32 -8.07 1.65
CA GLY A 358 10.55 -9.42 1.17
C GLY A 358 11.69 -10.16 1.90
N ASP A 359 11.72 -11.46 1.69
CA ASP A 359 12.61 -12.46 2.31
C ASP A 359 14.08 -12.39 1.87
N VAL A 360 14.44 -11.55 0.90
CA VAL A 360 15.84 -11.32 0.52
C VAL A 360 16.21 -9.84 0.46
N ALA A 361 15.38 -8.97 1.06
CA ALA A 361 15.67 -7.55 1.13
C ALA A 361 16.96 -7.32 1.92
N THR A 362 17.92 -6.57 1.36
CA THR A 362 19.16 -6.24 2.07
C THR A 362 19.53 -4.79 1.84
N ASN A 363 19.99 -4.09 2.88
CA ASN A 363 20.23 -2.64 2.83
C ASN A 363 19.00 -1.86 2.31
N LEU A 364 17.79 -2.32 2.64
CA LEU A 364 16.55 -1.63 2.30
C LEU A 364 16.41 -0.39 3.18
N ARG A 365 16.22 0.79 2.57
CA ARG A 365 16.09 2.07 3.27
C ARG A 365 14.69 2.64 3.08
N ILE A 366 13.89 2.65 4.14
CA ILE A 366 12.55 3.24 4.18
C ILE A 366 12.64 4.54 4.98
N SER A 367 12.69 5.70 4.33
CA SER A 367 12.96 6.95 5.04
C SER A 367 12.22 8.19 4.57
N ARG A 368 11.88 9.09 5.50
CA ARG A 368 11.21 10.37 5.19
C ARG A 368 9.90 10.18 4.43
N ASN A 369 9.20 9.07 4.65
CA ASN A 369 7.89 8.83 4.06
C ASN A 369 6.79 9.27 5.02
N VAL A 370 5.58 9.44 4.48
CA VAL A 370 4.36 9.68 5.25
C VAL A 370 3.35 8.57 4.98
N PHE A 371 2.99 7.83 6.03
CA PHE A 371 2.00 6.77 5.99
C PHE A 371 0.71 7.25 6.64
N GLN A 372 -0.42 7.14 5.93
CA GLN A 372 -1.73 7.55 6.45
C GLN A 372 -2.80 6.55 6.06
N LYS A 373 -3.70 6.23 7.00
CA LYS A 373 -4.82 5.32 6.74
C LYS A 373 -4.33 3.97 6.15
N CYS A 374 -3.30 3.40 6.77
CA CYS A 374 -2.75 2.10 6.40
C CYS A 374 -3.11 1.07 7.48
N LEU A 375 -3.42 -0.16 7.10
CA LEU A 375 -3.65 -1.21 8.10
C LEU A 375 -2.33 -1.67 8.74
N MET A 376 -1.31 -2.03 7.97
CA MET A 376 0.05 -2.23 8.49
C MET A 376 0.98 -1.25 7.80
N ALA A 377 1.71 -0.42 8.56
CA ALA A 377 2.69 0.48 7.95
C ALA A 377 3.87 -0.30 7.36
N ILE A 378 4.40 -1.26 8.12
CA ILE A 378 5.50 -2.13 7.71
C ILE A 378 5.18 -3.57 8.11
N SER A 379 5.43 -4.50 7.20
CA SER A 379 5.33 -5.94 7.41
C SER A 379 6.63 -6.57 6.95
N VAL A 380 7.13 -7.59 7.64
CA VAL A 380 8.33 -8.33 7.23
C VAL A 380 7.96 -9.78 6.90
N ALA A 381 8.44 -10.26 5.76
CA ALA A 381 8.34 -11.66 5.38
C ALA A 381 9.09 -12.53 6.40
N GLY A 382 8.54 -13.71 6.68
CA GLY A 382 9.32 -14.77 7.32
C GLY A 382 10.16 -15.48 6.26
N GLY A 383 11.45 -15.71 6.50
CA GLY A 383 12.32 -16.40 5.54
C GLY A 383 13.82 -16.29 5.82
N SER A 384 14.66 -16.97 5.04
CA SER A 384 16.10 -17.11 5.28
C SER A 384 16.87 -15.78 5.23
N ALA A 385 17.66 -15.50 6.28
CA ALA A 385 18.78 -14.55 6.35
C ALA A 385 18.57 -13.18 5.67
N ILE A 386 17.46 -12.51 5.96
CA ILE A 386 17.25 -11.11 5.59
C ILE A 386 18.29 -10.26 6.34
N LYS A 387 19.05 -9.41 5.62
CA LYS A 387 20.07 -8.52 6.24
C LYS A 387 19.40 -7.26 6.80
N SER A 388 20.13 -6.15 6.79
CA SER A 388 19.69 -4.88 7.39
C SER A 388 18.57 -4.19 6.62
N VAL A 389 17.55 -3.77 7.36
CA VAL A 389 16.45 -2.90 6.93
C VAL A 389 16.49 -1.66 7.82
N PHE A 390 16.58 -0.48 7.21
CA PHE A 390 16.68 0.80 7.89
C PHE A 390 15.38 1.58 7.71
N VAL A 391 14.67 1.82 8.81
CA VAL A 391 13.42 2.57 8.85
C VAL A 391 13.63 3.83 9.66
N HIS A 392 13.70 4.99 9.00
CA HIS A 392 14.02 6.22 9.74
C HIS A 392 13.38 7.49 9.21
N ARG A 393 13.13 8.43 10.13
CA ARG A 393 12.55 9.74 9.82
C ARG A 393 11.22 9.68 9.09
N ASN A 394 10.44 8.61 9.27
CA ASN A 394 9.09 8.51 8.73
C ASN A 394 8.07 9.13 9.69
N LEU A 395 7.01 9.71 9.13
CA LEU A 395 5.79 10.02 9.85
C LEU A 395 4.78 8.90 9.57
N ILE A 396 4.40 8.17 10.61
CA ILE A 396 3.45 7.06 10.52
C ILE A 396 2.19 7.45 11.30
N ASP A 397 1.14 7.85 10.60
CA ASP A 397 -0.11 8.34 11.19
C ASP A 397 -1.27 7.40 10.86
N LEU A 398 -1.50 6.44 11.76
CA LEU A 398 -2.52 5.38 11.63
C LEU A 398 -3.78 5.69 12.43
N ARG A 399 -4.04 6.98 12.70
CA ARG A 399 -5.26 7.44 13.38
C ARG A 399 -6.53 7.31 12.53
N SER A 400 -6.39 7.15 11.22
CA SER A 400 -7.51 6.84 10.33
C SER A 400 -7.60 5.34 10.11
N ALA A 401 -8.78 4.76 10.31
CA ALA A 401 -9.02 3.35 10.07
C ALA A 401 -9.14 3.03 8.56
N THR A 402 -8.87 1.78 8.21
CA THR A 402 -9.15 1.19 6.90
C THR A 402 -10.45 0.38 6.95
N VAL A 403 -11.04 0.13 5.79
CA VAL A 403 -12.19 -0.76 5.65
C VAL A 403 -11.70 -2.21 5.76
N GLY A 404 -11.99 -2.85 6.89
CA GLY A 404 -11.35 -4.08 7.31
C GLY A 404 -12.20 -5.33 7.08
N ARG A 405 -13.35 -5.44 7.75
CA ARG A 405 -14.19 -6.65 7.70
C ARG A 405 -15.60 -6.31 7.23
N ARG A 406 -16.07 -7.04 6.23
CA ARG A 406 -17.43 -6.95 5.74
C ARG A 406 -18.39 -7.39 6.85
N PRO A 407 -19.52 -6.68 7.06
CA PRO A 407 -20.51 -7.09 8.05
C PRO A 407 -20.98 -8.51 7.79
N VAL A 408 -21.07 -9.31 8.85
CA VAL A 408 -21.62 -10.66 8.77
C VAL A 408 -23.16 -10.64 8.76
N PRO A 409 -23.83 -11.66 8.21
CA PRO A 409 -25.29 -11.79 8.25
C PRO A 409 -25.83 -11.85 9.69
N ASP A 410 -25.17 -12.61 10.56
CA ASP A 410 -25.51 -12.72 11.97
C ASP A 410 -24.28 -12.41 12.84
N PRO A 411 -24.22 -11.21 13.45
CA PRO A 411 -23.13 -10.81 14.34
C PRO A 411 -22.95 -11.75 15.53
N ALA A 412 -23.98 -12.47 15.99
CA ALA A 412 -23.87 -13.38 17.13
C ALA A 412 -22.97 -14.58 16.84
N LEU A 413 -22.71 -14.89 15.56
CA LEU A 413 -21.88 -16.02 15.15
C LEU A 413 -20.38 -15.72 15.09
N VAL A 414 -19.99 -14.45 15.28
CA VAL A 414 -18.59 -14.04 15.24
C VAL A 414 -18.19 -13.29 16.51
N GLU A 415 -16.91 -13.40 16.84
CA GLU A 415 -16.34 -12.71 17.99
C GLU A 415 -16.48 -11.19 17.83
N PRO A 416 -16.63 -10.41 18.91
CA PRO A 416 -16.79 -8.95 18.82
C PRO A 416 -15.70 -8.25 18.00
N ALA A 417 -14.45 -8.72 18.09
CA ALA A 417 -13.32 -8.19 17.31
C ALA A 417 -13.47 -8.40 15.79
N GLU A 418 -14.26 -9.39 15.38
CA GLU A 418 -14.56 -9.70 13.98
C GLU A 418 -15.73 -8.89 13.42
N ARG A 419 -16.52 -8.25 14.30
CA ARG A 419 -17.62 -7.36 13.91
C ARG A 419 -17.16 -5.95 13.53
N ALA A 420 -15.92 -5.60 13.87
CA ALA A 420 -15.37 -4.28 13.61
C ALA A 420 -15.15 -4.08 12.09
N VAL A 421 -16.05 -3.31 11.48
CA VAL A 421 -15.99 -2.93 10.07
C VAL A 421 -14.71 -2.16 9.77
N LEU A 422 -14.46 -1.13 10.57
CA LEU A 422 -13.26 -0.32 10.49
C LEU A 422 -12.13 -0.96 11.31
N ARG A 423 -10.92 -0.93 10.77
CA ARG A 423 -9.72 -1.41 11.46
C ARG A 423 -8.66 -0.33 11.52
N TYR A 424 -8.24 -0.01 12.73
CA TYR A 424 -7.07 0.84 12.94
C TYR A 424 -5.79 0.05 12.68
N GLY A 425 -4.78 0.78 12.19
CA GLY A 425 -3.54 0.16 11.77
C GLY A 425 -2.58 -0.17 12.90
N ASN A 426 -1.60 -1.02 12.62
CA ASN A 426 -0.42 -1.25 13.46
C ASN A 426 0.85 -0.80 12.72
N MET A 427 1.88 -0.46 13.50
CA MET A 427 3.16 -0.03 12.96
C MET A 427 3.91 -1.17 12.24
N LEU A 428 4.08 -2.29 12.93
CA LEU A 428 4.90 -3.41 12.45
C LEU A 428 4.15 -4.75 12.58
N LYS A 429 4.24 -5.55 11.53
CA LYS A 429 3.88 -6.98 11.51
C LYS A 429 5.12 -7.82 11.22
N SER A 430 5.33 -8.85 12.02
CA SER A 430 6.46 -9.78 11.91
C SER A 430 5.94 -11.19 11.66
N ASN A 431 6.52 -11.88 10.66
CA ASN A 431 6.16 -13.25 10.30
C ASN A 431 7.29 -14.28 10.55
N HIS A 432 8.42 -13.87 11.14
CA HIS A 432 9.55 -14.70 11.56
C HIS A 432 10.22 -15.65 10.53
N PRO A 433 11.57 -15.73 10.53
CA PRO A 433 12.50 -14.83 11.21
C PRO A 433 12.45 -13.43 10.58
N ASP A 434 12.75 -12.41 11.38
CA ASP A 434 12.77 -11.00 10.96
C ASP A 434 14.13 -10.60 10.36
N PRO A 435 14.20 -9.54 9.53
CA PRO A 435 15.46 -8.90 9.19
C PRO A 435 16.16 -8.30 10.40
N ALA A 436 17.46 -8.00 10.21
CA ALA A 436 18.13 -7.02 11.05
C ALA A 436 17.41 -5.66 10.88
N LEU A 437 16.60 -5.26 11.85
CA LEU A 437 15.71 -4.10 11.73
C LEU A 437 16.25 -2.94 12.56
N HIS A 438 16.55 -1.83 11.89
CA HIS A 438 17.03 -0.60 12.50
C HIS A 438 15.95 0.49 12.36
N PHE A 439 15.25 0.80 13.45
CA PHE A 439 14.09 1.68 13.49
C PHE A 439 14.36 2.94 14.32
N PHE A 440 14.63 4.09 13.69
CA PHE A 440 15.08 5.27 14.44
C PHE A 440 14.58 6.61 13.91
N HIS A 441 14.45 7.60 14.78
CA HIS A 441 13.94 8.94 14.44
C HIS A 441 12.56 8.93 13.77
N ASN A 442 11.69 7.97 14.03
CA ASN A 442 10.33 7.98 13.46
C ASN A 442 9.34 8.66 14.42
N THR A 443 8.27 9.23 13.88
CA THR A 443 7.13 9.70 14.67
C THR A 443 5.90 8.89 14.30
N VAL A 444 5.32 8.20 15.27
CA VAL A 444 4.27 7.20 15.07
C VAL A 444 3.06 7.55 15.92
N LEU A 445 1.91 7.75 15.29
CA LEU A 445 0.62 8.02 15.93
C LEU A 445 -0.36 6.90 15.59
N ILE A 446 -0.96 6.26 16.60
CA ILE A 446 -1.84 5.11 16.40
C ILE A 446 -3.01 5.17 17.39
N VAL A 447 -4.20 4.78 16.93
CA VAL A 447 -5.35 4.50 17.80
C VAL A 447 -5.28 3.07 18.31
N GLN A 448 -5.26 2.89 19.63
CA GLN A 448 -5.07 1.62 20.31
C GLN A 448 -6.36 0.77 20.32
N ALA A 449 -6.77 0.27 19.17
CA ALA A 449 -7.95 -0.60 19.10
C ALA A 449 -7.64 -2.09 19.37
N GLN A 450 -6.49 -2.60 18.90
CA GLN A 450 -6.18 -4.04 18.92
C GLN A 450 -4.72 -4.32 19.31
N GLY A 451 -4.50 -5.15 20.34
CA GLY A 451 -3.16 -5.55 20.76
C GLY A 451 -2.33 -4.41 21.38
N SER A 452 -1.02 -4.65 21.52
CA SER A 452 -0.06 -3.58 21.79
C SER A 452 0.13 -2.71 20.54
N VAL A 453 0.36 -1.43 20.74
CA VAL A 453 0.27 -0.42 19.69
C VAL A 453 1.39 -0.53 18.65
N TYR A 454 2.64 -0.71 19.09
CA TYR A 454 3.80 -0.64 18.19
C TYR A 454 4.36 -1.99 17.73
N ASN A 455 4.13 -3.08 18.47
CA ASN A 455 4.51 -4.46 18.11
C ASN A 455 6.00 -4.73 17.75
N LEU A 456 6.91 -3.76 17.85
CA LEU A 456 8.31 -3.89 17.37
C LEU A 456 9.06 -5.14 17.90
N PHE A 457 8.92 -5.41 19.20
CA PHE A 457 9.53 -6.56 19.88
C PHE A 457 8.51 -7.63 20.29
N ARG A 458 7.26 -7.56 19.80
CA ARG A 458 6.21 -8.52 20.19
C ARG A 458 6.54 -9.95 19.75
N SER A 459 7.17 -10.05 18.59
CA SER A 459 7.53 -11.29 17.92
C SER A 459 9.05 -11.20 17.68
N THR A 460 9.87 -11.82 18.52
CA THR A 460 11.35 -11.92 18.36
C THR A 460 11.81 -13.36 18.59
N ASP A 461 12.26 -14.12 17.60
CA ASP A 461 12.85 -15.44 17.91
C ASP A 461 14.09 -15.35 18.82
N GLY A 462 14.69 -14.15 18.90
CA GLY A 462 15.89 -13.82 19.70
C GLY A 462 17.17 -13.86 18.89
N SER A 463 17.10 -14.34 17.65
CA SER A 463 18.22 -14.40 16.72
C SER A 463 18.33 -13.19 15.79
N THR A 464 17.38 -12.26 15.88
CA THR A 464 17.25 -11.15 14.94
C THR A 464 17.69 -9.84 15.55
N THR A 465 18.70 -9.21 14.93
CA THR A 465 19.23 -7.90 15.31
C THR A 465 18.10 -6.86 15.24
N LYS A 466 17.69 -6.28 16.36
CA LYS A 466 16.73 -5.18 16.38
C LYS A 466 17.30 -3.97 17.08
N ARG A 467 17.20 -2.80 16.47
CA ARG A 467 17.74 -1.55 17.00
C ARG A 467 16.65 -0.49 16.94
N ALA A 468 16.32 0.14 18.07
CA ALA A 468 15.33 1.21 18.08
C ALA A 468 15.74 2.43 18.91
N PHE A 469 15.84 3.57 18.23
CA PHE A 469 16.38 4.78 18.84
C PHE A 469 15.59 6.03 18.48
N ASN A 470 15.43 6.93 19.45
CA ASN A 470 15.00 8.31 19.20
C ASN A 470 13.66 8.41 18.45
N ASN A 471 12.72 7.47 18.66
CA ASN A 471 11.39 7.52 18.06
C ASN A 471 10.39 8.22 18.99
N ILE A 472 9.38 8.88 18.41
CA ILE A 472 8.20 9.36 19.13
C ILE A 472 7.05 8.38 18.88
N PHE A 473 6.45 7.91 19.96
CA PHE A 473 5.36 6.96 19.97
C PHE A 473 4.16 7.60 20.70
N VAL A 474 3.16 8.04 19.93
CA VAL A 474 1.89 8.56 20.46
C VAL A 474 0.78 7.51 20.28
N ALA A 475 0.24 7.02 21.39
CA ALA A 475 -0.88 6.08 21.41
C ALA A 475 -2.14 6.81 21.87
N ILE A 476 -3.24 6.66 21.15
CA ILE A 476 -4.54 7.22 21.50
C ILE A 476 -5.41 6.06 21.96
N ASP A 477 -5.77 6.02 23.23
CA ASP A 477 -6.68 4.99 23.74
C ASP A 477 -8.08 5.24 23.19
N ASP A 478 -8.75 4.19 22.73
CA ASP A 478 -10.16 4.24 22.30
C ASP A 478 -11.12 3.77 23.42
N GLY A 479 -10.59 3.49 24.61
CA GLY A 479 -11.31 2.98 25.77
C GLY A 479 -11.53 1.47 25.76
N GLY A 480 -11.09 0.76 24.72
CA GLY A 480 -11.34 -0.67 24.53
C GLY A 480 -10.35 -1.61 25.22
N SER A 481 -9.31 -1.11 25.89
CA SER A 481 -8.15 -1.95 26.23
C SER A 481 -7.32 -1.52 27.46
N ALA A 482 -7.90 -1.61 28.66
CA ALA A 482 -7.23 -1.25 29.93
C ALA A 482 -5.99 -2.11 30.31
N SER A 483 -5.68 -3.21 29.60
CA SER A 483 -4.63 -4.16 30.03
C SER A 483 -3.45 -4.31 29.06
N ARG A 484 -3.34 -3.49 28.01
CA ARG A 484 -2.34 -3.71 26.96
C ARG A 484 -1.16 -2.74 27.07
N PRO A 485 0.09 -3.23 26.97
CA PRO A 485 1.25 -2.35 26.97
C PRO A 485 1.25 -1.47 25.71
N LEU A 486 1.81 -0.27 25.86
CA LEU A 486 2.04 0.63 24.74
C LEU A 486 3.13 0.07 23.81
N ALA A 487 4.23 -0.44 24.38
CA ALA A 487 5.29 -1.12 23.64
C ALA A 487 5.80 -2.39 24.33
N TRP A 488 6.39 -3.30 23.53
CA TRP A 488 7.11 -4.48 24.03
C TRP A 488 8.60 -4.18 24.16
N LEU A 489 9.19 -4.72 25.22
CA LEU A 489 10.64 -4.74 25.42
C LEU A 489 11.23 -6.06 24.90
N PRO A 490 12.46 -6.03 24.35
CA PRO A 490 13.20 -7.25 24.00
C PRO A 490 13.51 -8.11 25.22
N ARG A 491 13.97 -9.34 25.03
CA ARG A 491 14.56 -10.13 26.13
C ARG A 491 16.02 -9.71 26.31
N VAL A 492 16.55 -9.85 27.52
CA VAL A 492 17.96 -9.52 27.81
C VAL A 492 18.95 -10.32 26.93
N GLY A 493 18.59 -11.56 26.55
CA GLY A 493 19.41 -12.38 25.65
C GLY A 493 19.17 -12.16 24.16
N ASP A 494 18.22 -11.31 23.76
CA ASP A 494 18.01 -11.00 22.35
C ASP A 494 19.14 -10.07 21.85
N ASP A 495 19.53 -10.21 20.57
CA ASP A 495 20.38 -9.20 19.91
C ASP A 495 19.57 -7.92 19.65
N ALA A 496 19.36 -7.13 20.70
CA ALA A 496 18.53 -5.95 20.67
C ALA A 496 19.22 -4.75 21.32
N GLU A 497 18.98 -3.56 20.78
CA GLU A 497 19.24 -2.30 21.48
C GLU A 497 18.02 -1.39 21.36
N LEU A 498 17.71 -0.70 22.44
CA LEU A 498 16.53 0.14 22.57
C LEU A 498 16.84 1.30 23.50
N ASP A 499 16.85 2.55 23.01
CA ASP A 499 17.08 3.71 23.88
C ASP A 499 16.60 5.06 23.28
N GLY A 500 16.40 6.05 24.15
CA GLY A 500 16.09 7.42 23.76
C GLY A 500 14.73 7.63 23.10
N ASN A 501 13.79 6.68 23.21
CA ASN A 501 12.46 6.82 22.64
C ASN A 501 11.55 7.65 23.57
N CYS A 502 10.56 8.34 23.00
CA CYS A 502 9.56 9.10 23.73
C CYS A 502 8.20 8.43 23.56
N TYR A 503 7.63 7.95 24.64
CA TYR A 503 6.32 7.32 24.71
C TYR A 503 5.31 8.30 25.29
N PHE A 504 4.12 8.37 24.68
CA PHE A 504 3.06 9.24 25.14
C PHE A 504 1.70 8.58 24.87
N GLY A 505 0.91 8.39 25.93
CA GLY A 505 -0.46 7.91 25.84
C GLY A 505 -1.46 9.05 26.04
N ILE A 506 -2.38 9.22 25.10
CA ILE A 506 -3.53 10.13 25.22
C ILE A 506 -4.71 9.32 25.72
N ASP A 507 -5.36 9.81 26.78
CA ASP A 507 -6.50 9.16 27.45
C ASP A 507 -6.20 7.70 27.85
N ARG A 508 -4.92 7.40 28.13
CA ARG A 508 -4.41 6.06 28.41
C ARG A 508 -5.14 5.43 29.61
N ALA A 509 -6.00 4.46 29.34
CA ALA A 509 -6.64 3.62 30.36
C ALA A 509 -5.69 2.52 30.85
N SER A 510 -4.76 2.07 30.00
CA SER A 510 -3.75 1.10 30.40
C SER A 510 -2.78 1.64 31.44
N THR A 511 -2.64 0.91 32.55
CA THR A 511 -1.60 1.19 33.56
C THR A 511 -0.23 0.65 33.16
N THR A 512 -0.13 -0.07 32.04
CA THR A 512 1.12 -0.68 31.58
C THR A 512 1.69 0.12 30.42
N LEU A 513 2.85 0.74 30.61
CA LEU A 513 3.60 1.38 29.54
C LEU A 513 4.36 0.35 28.71
N LEU A 514 5.19 -0.45 29.37
CA LEU A 514 6.11 -1.40 28.72
C LEU A 514 5.90 -2.81 29.27
N GLN A 515 6.09 -3.81 28.42
CA GLN A 515 6.04 -5.21 28.84
C GLN A 515 7.16 -6.01 28.20
N VAL A 516 7.88 -6.79 29.01
CA VAL A 516 8.84 -7.78 28.52
C VAL A 516 8.06 -8.93 27.90
N ARG A 517 8.53 -9.38 26.74
CA ARG A 517 7.95 -10.55 26.09
C ARG A 517 8.05 -11.80 27.00
N PRO A 518 6.96 -12.53 27.24
CA PRO A 518 6.99 -13.70 28.11
C PRO A 518 7.80 -14.87 27.50
N ASN A 519 8.65 -15.50 28.32
CA ASN A 519 9.38 -16.74 28.02
C ASN A 519 8.78 -17.96 28.78
N GLY A 520 7.46 -17.99 28.97
CA GLY A 520 6.77 -19.05 29.72
C GLY A 520 6.72 -18.86 31.24
N THR A 521 7.61 -18.04 31.84
CA THR A 521 7.63 -17.76 33.30
C THR A 521 6.89 -16.49 33.73
N GLY A 522 5.92 -16.03 32.93
CA GLY A 522 5.16 -14.80 33.16
C GLY A 522 5.77 -13.57 32.47
N ALA A 523 4.92 -12.61 32.11
CA ALA A 523 5.36 -11.37 31.47
C ALA A 523 5.62 -10.30 32.53
N GLN A 524 6.83 -9.74 32.56
CA GLN A 524 7.13 -8.60 33.41
C GLN A 524 6.60 -7.31 32.76
N ALA A 525 5.81 -6.54 33.50
CA ALA A 525 5.18 -5.31 33.03
C ALA A 525 5.66 -4.12 33.86
N PHE A 526 5.77 -2.96 33.23
CA PHE A 526 6.23 -1.72 33.86
C PHE A 526 5.23 -0.61 33.59
N ALA A 527 4.80 0.06 34.65
CA ALA A 527 3.82 1.14 34.55
C ALA A 527 4.41 2.43 33.96
N ASP A 528 5.71 2.64 34.16
CA ASP A 528 6.46 3.79 33.70
C ASP A 528 7.96 3.44 33.57
N LEU A 529 8.76 4.39 33.05
CA LEU A 529 10.20 4.20 32.87
C LEU A 529 10.99 4.22 34.19
N THR A 530 10.48 4.87 35.23
CA THR A 530 11.11 4.87 36.56
C THR A 530 11.11 3.46 37.15
N THR A 531 9.97 2.79 37.07
CA THR A 531 9.76 1.41 37.51
C THR A 531 10.59 0.43 36.69
N LEU A 532 10.69 0.63 35.37
CA LEU A 532 11.61 -0.14 34.53
C LEU A 532 13.05 -0.01 35.04
N ARG A 533 13.55 1.21 35.19
CA ARG A 533 14.96 1.48 35.55
C ARG A 533 15.36 1.00 36.95
N ALA A 534 14.40 0.89 37.87
CA ALA A 534 14.61 0.34 39.21
C ALA A 534 14.58 -1.20 39.25
N SER A 535 14.25 -1.86 38.14
CA SER A 535 14.05 -3.32 38.10
C SER A 535 15.35 -4.09 37.82
N ALA A 536 15.40 -5.35 38.28
CA ALA A 536 16.50 -6.26 37.94
C ALA A 536 16.64 -6.44 36.42
N TYR A 537 15.52 -6.52 35.69
CA TYR A 537 15.52 -6.62 34.23
C TYR A 537 16.29 -5.47 33.55
N PHE A 538 16.15 -4.23 34.04
CA PHE A 538 16.90 -3.10 33.48
C PHE A 538 18.41 -3.27 33.70
N HIS A 539 18.83 -3.65 34.91
CA HIS A 539 20.24 -3.93 35.20
C HIS A 539 20.79 -5.08 34.35
N ASP A 540 20.01 -6.16 34.20
CA ASP A 540 20.37 -7.29 33.35
C ASP A 540 20.50 -6.86 31.88
N SER A 541 19.63 -5.95 31.42
CA SER A 541 19.69 -5.42 30.04
C SER A 541 20.96 -4.64 29.73
N GLN A 542 21.69 -4.16 30.75
CA GLN A 542 22.99 -3.50 30.57
C GLN A 542 24.06 -4.43 29.99
N VAL A 543 23.86 -5.75 30.08
CA VAL A 543 24.71 -6.74 29.41
C VAL A 543 24.53 -6.69 27.89
N ALA A 544 23.28 -6.56 27.41
CA ALA A 544 22.97 -6.49 25.98
C ALA A 544 23.23 -5.10 25.38
N HIS A 545 22.90 -4.05 26.13
CA HIS A 545 23.09 -2.66 25.73
C HIS A 545 23.64 -1.87 26.93
N PRO A 546 24.91 -1.45 26.97
CA PRO A 546 25.56 -0.94 28.18
C PRO A 546 24.80 0.15 28.97
N PRO A 547 24.11 1.12 28.33
CA PRO A 547 23.23 2.04 29.06
C PRO A 547 22.08 1.37 29.84
N GLY A 548 21.56 0.25 29.32
CA GLY A 548 20.31 -0.41 29.71
C GLY A 548 19.17 -0.03 28.75
N PHE A 549 18.21 -0.92 28.54
CA PHE A 549 17.07 -0.64 27.66
C PHE A 549 16.25 0.55 28.19
N GLU A 550 16.04 1.55 27.33
CA GLU A 550 15.38 2.82 27.65
C GLU A 550 16.00 3.60 28.82
N ALA A 551 17.31 3.50 29.03
CA ALA A 551 18.05 4.30 30.00
C ALA A 551 17.81 5.81 29.84
N ASN A 552 17.71 6.27 28.59
CA ASN A 552 17.44 7.64 28.18
C ASN A 552 16.04 7.85 27.60
N GLY A 553 15.17 6.82 27.63
CA GLY A 553 13.78 6.92 27.21
C GLY A 553 12.97 7.97 27.99
N ARG A 554 11.80 8.33 27.48
CA ARG A 554 10.87 9.27 28.12
C ARG A 554 9.44 8.74 28.07
N ASP A 555 8.70 8.90 29.16
CA ASP A 555 7.24 8.73 29.24
C ASP A 555 6.67 10.13 29.54
N ASP A 556 6.53 10.93 28.48
CA ASP A 556 6.21 12.37 28.57
C ASP A 556 5.58 12.85 27.26
N ASP A 557 4.80 13.94 27.32
CA ASP A 557 4.23 14.58 26.13
C ASP A 557 5.36 15.10 25.24
N PRO A 558 5.49 14.64 23.97
CA PRO A 558 6.49 15.15 23.05
C PRO A 558 6.27 16.63 22.70
N ARG A 559 5.15 17.25 23.07
CA ARG A 559 4.77 18.64 22.80
C ARG A 559 4.95 18.96 21.32
N LEU A 560 4.30 18.15 20.48
CA LEU A 560 4.17 18.45 19.06
C LEU A 560 3.41 19.77 18.91
N ARG A 561 3.76 20.59 17.92
CA ARG A 561 3.21 21.95 17.79
C ARG A 561 1.69 21.98 17.77
N ARG A 562 1.07 21.07 17.02
CA ARG A 562 -0.39 21.03 16.89
C ARG A 562 -0.85 19.73 16.27
N PHE A 563 -1.76 18.99 16.87
CA PHE A 563 -2.50 17.93 16.19
C PHE A 563 -3.84 17.70 16.90
N TRP A 564 -4.78 17.05 16.23
CA TRP A 564 -6.10 16.77 16.79
C TRP A 564 -6.35 15.28 16.97
N ILE A 565 -7.24 14.96 17.89
CA ILE A 565 -7.66 13.60 18.19
C ILE A 565 -9.18 13.47 18.02
N PRO A 566 -9.70 12.27 17.74
CA PRO A 566 -8.94 11.08 17.36
C PRO A 566 -8.52 11.07 15.89
N LEU A 567 -9.11 11.92 15.04
CA LEU A 567 -8.90 11.89 13.58
C LEU A 567 -7.86 12.92 13.09
N PRO A 568 -7.06 12.57 12.06
CA PRO A 568 -6.16 13.51 11.42
C PRO A 568 -6.87 14.73 10.85
N ARG A 569 -6.19 15.89 10.89
CA ARG A 569 -6.62 17.10 10.19
C ARG A 569 -5.54 17.61 9.24
N PRO A 570 -5.90 18.25 8.12
CA PRO A 570 -4.91 18.86 7.20
C PRO A 570 -3.97 19.89 7.86
N VAL A 571 -4.37 20.42 9.01
CA VAL A 571 -3.66 21.44 9.80
C VAL A 571 -2.78 20.85 10.91
N ASP A 572 -2.67 19.51 11.01
CA ASP A 572 -1.77 18.85 11.95
C ASP A 572 -0.29 19.17 11.63
N ASP A 573 0.47 19.52 12.66
CA ASP A 573 1.89 19.86 12.70
C ASP A 573 2.63 19.07 13.78
N PHE A 574 3.26 17.98 13.33
CA PHE A 574 4.03 17.06 14.16
C PHE A 574 5.48 17.50 14.39
N ARG A 575 5.84 18.74 14.05
CA ARG A 575 7.15 19.28 14.43
C ARG A 575 7.18 19.58 15.92
N LEU A 576 8.36 19.57 16.50
CA LEU A 576 8.56 19.86 17.92
C LEU A 576 8.27 21.34 18.25
N ALA A 577 7.58 21.58 19.36
CA ALA A 577 7.45 22.92 19.94
C ALA A 577 8.75 23.35 20.66
N PRO A 578 8.99 24.66 20.90
CA PRO A 578 10.23 25.14 21.53
C PRO A 578 10.58 24.50 22.88
N GLY A 579 9.57 24.17 23.68
CA GLY A 579 9.71 23.52 25.00
C GLY A 579 9.49 22.01 24.99
N SER A 580 9.60 21.36 23.84
CA SER A 580 9.44 19.91 23.71
C SER A 580 10.58 19.15 24.41
N PRO A 581 10.27 18.11 25.21
CA PRO A 581 11.29 17.24 25.80
C PRO A 581 11.99 16.36 24.75
N ALA A 582 11.42 16.22 23.55
CA ALA A 582 12.03 15.51 22.43
C ALA A 582 13.12 16.34 21.71
N ARG A 583 13.18 17.66 21.93
CA ARG A 583 14.23 18.51 21.36
C ARG A 583 15.57 18.24 22.04
N GLN A 584 16.58 17.85 21.26
CA GLN A 584 17.90 17.40 21.75
C GLN A 584 17.78 16.34 22.86
N GLY A 585 16.67 15.59 22.85
CA GLY A 585 16.32 14.64 23.90
C GLY A 585 16.86 13.24 23.63
N GLY A 586 17.33 12.98 22.41
CA GLY A 586 17.74 11.66 21.96
C GLY A 586 19.16 11.26 22.38
N VAL A 587 19.53 10.04 22.02
CA VAL A 587 20.85 9.46 22.23
C VAL A 587 21.66 9.45 20.94
N PRO A 588 22.98 9.70 21.00
CA PRO A 588 23.86 9.43 19.86
C PRO A 588 23.78 7.96 19.47
N LEU A 589 23.59 7.70 18.17
CA LEU A 589 23.66 6.34 17.63
C LEU A 589 25.11 5.88 17.73
N GLN A 590 25.38 4.72 18.34
CA GLN A 590 26.74 4.23 18.53
C GLN A 590 27.26 3.49 17.29
N ASP A 591 26.36 2.76 16.63
CA ASP A 591 26.64 2.06 15.38
C ASP A 591 27.09 3.05 14.28
N PRO A 592 28.30 2.87 13.69
CA PRO A 592 28.82 3.77 12.67
C PRO A 592 27.94 3.86 11.42
N THR A 593 27.32 2.76 11.00
CA THR A 593 26.41 2.73 9.84
C THR A 593 25.15 3.53 10.14
N LEU A 594 24.57 3.42 11.35
CA LEU A 594 23.43 4.22 11.75
C LEU A 594 23.77 5.71 11.85
N ARG A 595 24.96 6.06 12.36
CA ARG A 595 25.46 7.45 12.38
C ARG A 595 25.61 8.02 10.98
N GLU A 596 26.18 7.25 10.06
CA GLU A 596 26.33 7.66 8.66
C GLU A 596 24.96 7.94 8.03
N ILE A 597 23.98 7.04 8.23
CA ILE A 597 22.61 7.20 7.72
C ILE A 597 21.93 8.43 8.36
N ASP A 598 22.19 8.74 9.63
CA ASP A 598 21.69 9.95 10.29
C ASP A 598 22.45 11.23 9.90
N GLY A 599 23.45 11.12 9.03
CA GLY A 599 24.23 12.24 8.50
C GLY A 599 25.33 12.73 9.43
N ASN A 600 25.89 11.84 10.27
CA ASN A 600 27.03 12.08 11.14
C ASN A 600 26.91 13.37 11.98
N PRO A 601 25.94 13.44 12.91
CA PRO A 601 25.81 14.61 13.78
C PRO A 601 27.13 14.89 14.54
N PRO A 602 27.47 16.17 14.80
CA PRO A 602 28.69 16.52 15.51
C PRO A 602 28.79 15.82 16.88
N PRO A 603 29.99 15.40 17.32
CA PRO A 603 30.18 14.82 18.64
C PRO A 603 29.62 15.72 19.76
N GLY A 604 28.99 15.11 20.76
CA GLY A 604 28.40 15.82 21.90
C GLY A 604 27.04 16.48 21.65
N VAL A 605 26.58 16.57 20.41
CA VAL A 605 25.23 17.08 20.10
C VAL A 605 24.23 15.92 20.22
N ARG A 606 23.30 16.04 21.18
CA ARG A 606 22.17 15.09 21.27
C ARG A 606 21.19 15.35 20.13
N PRO A 607 20.75 14.31 19.39
CA PRO A 607 19.77 14.49 18.33
C PRO A 607 18.38 14.79 18.91
N ASP A 608 17.52 15.40 18.09
CA ASP A 608 16.08 15.44 18.37
C ASP A 608 15.47 14.05 18.23
N ILE A 609 14.43 13.76 19.01
CA ILE A 609 13.62 12.54 18.92
C ILE A 609 12.51 12.78 17.88
N GLY A 610 12.24 11.79 17.02
CA GLY A 610 11.19 11.83 16.01
C GLY A 610 11.65 12.25 14.61
N CYS A 611 10.71 12.30 13.67
CA CYS A 611 11.05 12.47 12.25
C CYS A 611 11.52 13.86 11.87
N TYR A 612 11.12 14.88 12.63
CA TYR A 612 11.53 16.26 12.44
C TYR A 612 12.68 16.65 13.37
N ARG A 613 13.72 17.24 12.78
CA ARG A 613 14.65 18.06 13.57
C ARG A 613 13.94 19.34 14.00
N PHE A 614 14.28 19.87 15.18
CA PHE A 614 13.71 21.12 15.65
C PHE A 614 14.02 22.25 14.66
N GLY A 615 12.99 23.00 14.29
CA GLY A 615 13.10 24.07 13.28
C GLY A 615 13.11 23.61 11.83
N ALA A 616 13.04 22.29 11.55
CA ALA A 616 12.96 21.79 10.18
C ALA A 616 11.72 22.33 9.44
N PRO A 617 11.81 22.54 8.11
CA PRO A 617 10.64 22.82 7.29
C PRO A 617 9.66 21.64 7.31
N PRO A 618 8.42 21.83 6.86
CA PRO A 618 7.50 20.73 6.60
C PRO A 618 8.15 19.67 5.69
N MET A 619 7.89 18.40 5.98
CA MET A 619 8.33 17.30 5.14
C MET A 619 7.60 17.40 3.80
N LYS A 620 8.36 17.39 2.70
CA LYS A 620 7.82 17.36 1.35
C LYS A 620 7.85 15.93 0.84
N VAL A 621 6.69 15.40 0.45
CA VAL A 621 6.53 14.03 -0.05
C VAL A 621 5.55 13.99 -1.21
N GLY A 622 5.49 12.84 -1.90
CA GLY A 622 4.66 12.67 -3.09
C GLY A 622 5.22 13.42 -4.30
N VAL A 623 4.48 13.39 -5.40
CA VAL A 623 4.87 13.99 -6.69
C VAL A 623 5.33 15.43 -6.48
N ASP A 624 6.57 15.75 -6.87
CA ASP A 624 7.21 17.07 -6.69
C ASP A 624 7.30 17.59 -5.24
N GLY A 625 7.10 16.72 -4.26
CA GLY A 625 6.94 17.14 -2.88
C GLY A 625 5.68 18.00 -2.66
N ARG A 626 4.64 17.84 -3.50
CA ARG A 626 3.40 18.61 -3.45
C ARG A 626 2.64 18.40 -2.15
N ARG A 627 2.81 17.25 -1.49
CA ARG A 627 2.27 17.00 -0.15
C ARG A 627 3.25 17.51 0.89
N ARG A 628 2.76 18.36 1.78
CA ARG A 628 3.55 18.94 2.88
C ARG A 628 2.99 18.47 4.21
N PHE A 629 3.86 18.11 5.15
CA PHE A 629 3.49 17.71 6.51
C PHE A 629 4.31 18.52 7.52
N PRO A 630 3.67 19.38 8.35
CA PRO A 630 2.28 19.84 8.25
C PRO A 630 1.90 20.36 6.87
N GLY A 631 0.61 20.23 6.52
CA GLY A 631 0.07 20.95 5.39
C GLY A 631 0.29 22.44 5.58
N SER A 632 0.86 23.13 4.58
CA SER A 632 0.59 24.57 4.47
C SER A 632 -0.93 24.69 4.42
N ARG A 633 -1.54 25.59 5.21
CA ARG A 633 -2.98 25.89 5.10
C ARG A 633 -3.31 25.92 3.62
N VAL A 634 -4.03 24.90 3.16
CA VAL A 634 -4.50 24.87 1.78
C VAL A 634 -5.46 26.06 1.75
N HIS A 635 -5.04 27.18 1.17
CA HIS A 635 -6.01 28.08 0.60
C HIS A 635 -6.84 27.19 -0.30
N ALA A 636 -8.12 27.00 0.06
CA ALA A 636 -9.01 26.12 -0.69
C ALA A 636 -8.81 26.42 -2.19
N PRO A 637 -8.63 25.40 -3.04
CA PRO A 637 -8.58 25.65 -4.47
C PRO A 637 -9.86 26.39 -4.85
N LEU A 638 -9.68 27.54 -5.52
CA LEU A 638 -10.76 28.37 -6.06
C LEU A 638 -11.59 27.59 -7.08
#